data_AF-A2F1M5-F1
#
_entry.id   AF-A2F1M5-F1
#
_cell.length_a   1.000
_cell.length_b   1.000
_cell.length_c   1.000
_cell.angle_alpha   90.00
_cell.angle_beta   90.00
_cell.angle_gamma   90.00
#
_symmetry.space_group_name_H-M   'P 1'
#
loop_
_entity.id
_entity.type
_entity.pdbx_description
1 polymer ?
#
loop_
_entity_poly.entity_id
_entity_poly.type
_entity_poly.pdbx_seq_one_letter_code
_entity_poly.pdbx_strand_id
1 'polypeptide(L)'
;MAEEAFKWWNGIVNDEEDNPNPPDILPPDDASLLVPLFSPILHNHTNYTIDADNCWKHIHETLCKLVDNPNVENPNDDFPEFVVQLYSYRKYLKIKDIDMAMIYIDKFCPDPPNDFFLQTMALSIDDPELSVVVLLKLFDDGDERFIKCLESPGFSDRLFDLYVPFLLLFNLRDQHFLFRLNVAELIIRVLEKYPGNLMDQMLNSLYQKLLALIVYAPVQYSYAFFRCLVKLNDFSLEKLSRDQQQNRLNGLLAIADGDCAIRFAILRYLTRFPNIIDLYEIIKYSSKHLPLCNTDLEILIDLVAETHNDSPLTHLMVVRSLCRTLMQSFLFMRSAATLLIEFLSDYSSDEIIDWMKAFIRRVFIFIRFCILKNKYLRRVLLLCSVLSSPMFKSIPWLYKFIQIYASEAYCQHLPFIADYFSIINEKDEIFEKEFSIFSSSKIQLKVFPFKDKTCTLSENHQTRQYTTYKSAQTDSRLEELNIPLLIARYLYYDTEISTSDQKFCQFQIEDLIQEQKDKYVECEKAHLSTKYPRLNKFLTAGKINLLGATIAYKESENAIWEFQKRVINDYLGVLNEIHRLLCQHPNIMANIKILIFDNNTAITDSAKYKNLKERKHACKLALYNMATKFQPPNYEQLIIGELANNMFKYDMSIKYSAPSVLDYYVQEYLNRNPKFAPMLDAAATIINMGVVEAAKTTIDELANAVTEQIGRVMDGSSVIISQSILRVIFDICYSSSSILNSYKAANAEFLRRCNQFISKSISEAGIPDCIVGGMRKRATVQTLFRNKKMNTFGLIEYMTNPLDMVKHIYNVIQSLDSLNYNCTLHQEMVILVQCVISVSPPSNAVSAMKFINQWAPTFCSQLLNDSLKLYREAMDRIIVVDKITEE
;
A
#
# COMPACT_ATOMS: atom_id res chain seq x y z
N MET A 1 6.67 -22.77 47.49
CA MET A 1 5.28 -22.45 47.13
C MET A 1 4.89 -21.04 47.57
N ALA A 2 4.74 -20.72 48.86
CA ALA A 2 4.36 -19.36 49.28
C ALA A 2 5.36 -18.29 48.79
N GLU A 3 6.67 -18.50 49.01
CA GLU A 3 7.71 -17.58 48.52
C GLU A 3 7.68 -17.38 46.99
N GLU A 4 7.42 -18.45 46.23
CA GLU A 4 7.33 -18.40 44.75
C GLU A 4 6.06 -17.69 44.28
N ALA A 5 4.94 -17.88 44.98
CA ALA A 5 3.68 -17.21 44.73
C ALA A 5 3.81 -15.70 44.98
N PHE A 6 4.50 -15.31 46.05
CA PHE A 6 4.74 -13.91 46.39
C PHE A 6 5.66 -13.25 45.38
N LYS A 7 6.77 -13.90 44.99
CA LYS A 7 7.63 -13.42 43.90
C LYS A 7 6.86 -13.26 42.58
N TRP A 8 6.00 -14.22 42.25
CA TRP A 8 5.16 -14.14 41.05
C TRP A 8 4.19 -12.95 41.11
N TRP A 9 3.49 -12.76 42.22
CA TRP A 9 2.57 -11.64 42.40
C TRP A 9 3.30 -10.29 42.40
N ASN A 10 4.33 -10.14 43.23
CA ASN A 10 5.10 -8.90 43.35
C ASN A 10 5.83 -8.55 42.04
N GLY A 11 6.24 -9.55 41.26
CA GLY A 11 6.77 -9.35 39.92
C GLY A 11 5.74 -8.79 38.93
N ILE A 12 4.46 -9.13 39.07
CA ILE A 12 3.37 -8.57 38.25
C ILE A 12 2.99 -7.15 38.71
N VAL A 13 2.91 -6.92 40.02
CA VAL A 13 2.40 -5.66 40.57
C VAL A 13 3.47 -4.55 40.60
N ASN A 14 4.68 -4.89 41.03
CA ASN A 14 5.72 -3.90 41.37
C ASN A 14 6.95 -3.98 40.44
N ASP A 15 6.95 -4.85 39.42
CA ASP A 15 8.14 -5.22 38.64
C ASP A 15 9.33 -5.73 39.51
N GLU A 16 9.02 -6.23 40.71
CA GLU A 16 10.01 -6.76 41.67
C GLU A 16 10.04 -8.29 41.65
N GLU A 17 10.54 -8.88 40.55
CA GLU A 17 10.50 -10.34 40.28
C GLU A 17 11.09 -11.23 41.40
N ASP A 18 11.97 -10.68 42.24
CA ASP A 18 12.67 -11.41 43.30
C ASP A 18 12.12 -11.16 44.71
N ASN A 19 11.09 -10.32 44.89
CA ASN A 19 10.60 -9.93 46.22
C ASN A 19 9.76 -11.06 46.88
N PRO A 20 10.25 -11.72 47.95
CA PRO A 20 9.55 -12.81 48.63
C PRO A 20 8.57 -12.33 49.70
N ASN A 21 8.38 -11.02 49.88
CA ASN A 21 7.56 -10.49 50.96
C ASN A 21 6.06 -10.79 50.71
N PRO A 22 5.27 -11.04 51.77
CA PRO A 22 3.83 -11.19 51.65
C PRO A 22 3.21 -10.01 50.91
N PRO A 23 2.35 -10.25 49.92
CA PRO A 23 1.75 -9.21 49.11
C PRO A 23 0.65 -8.48 49.88
N ASP A 24 0.47 -7.20 49.57
CA ASP A 24 -0.65 -6.39 50.06
C ASP A 24 -1.81 -6.41 49.07
N ILE A 25 -3.04 -6.33 49.61
CA ILE A 25 -4.26 -6.24 48.81
C ILE A 25 -4.29 -4.93 48.03
N LEU A 26 -4.61 -4.99 46.73
CA LEU A 26 -4.58 -3.80 45.87
C LEU A 26 -5.90 -3.03 45.92
N PRO A 27 -5.89 -1.70 45.72
CA PRO A 27 -7.09 -0.94 45.41
C PRO A 27 -7.78 -1.44 44.13
N PRO A 28 -9.11 -1.28 43.97
CA PRO A 28 -9.84 -1.65 42.74
C PRO A 28 -9.26 -1.06 41.47
N ASP A 29 -8.83 0.20 41.50
CA ASP A 29 -8.25 0.88 40.35
C ASP A 29 -6.97 0.17 39.86
N ASP A 30 -6.08 -0.19 40.79
CA ASP A 30 -4.84 -0.92 40.48
C ASP A 30 -5.13 -2.37 40.05
N ALA A 31 -6.08 -3.02 40.72
CA ALA A 31 -6.53 -4.36 40.34
C ALA A 31 -7.14 -4.39 38.93
N SER A 32 -7.85 -3.35 38.51
CA SER A 32 -8.45 -3.25 37.18
C SER A 32 -7.41 -3.23 36.05
N LEU A 33 -6.21 -2.70 36.33
CA LEU A 33 -5.09 -2.63 35.39
C LEU A 33 -4.28 -3.94 35.37
N LEU A 34 -4.12 -4.58 36.54
CA LEU A 34 -3.21 -5.71 36.71
C LEU A 34 -3.86 -7.07 36.49
N VAL A 35 -5.12 -7.25 36.90
CA VAL A 35 -5.85 -8.53 36.74
C VAL A 35 -5.93 -8.99 35.28
N PRO A 36 -6.20 -8.15 34.26
CA PRO A 36 -6.16 -8.58 32.86
C PRO A 36 -4.85 -9.26 32.45
N LEU A 37 -3.71 -8.84 33.03
CA LEU A 37 -2.39 -9.32 32.66
C LEU A 37 -2.21 -10.81 33.01
N PHE A 38 -2.76 -11.26 34.12
CA PHE A 38 -2.63 -12.65 34.58
C PHE A 38 -3.92 -13.46 34.49
N SER A 39 -5.09 -12.83 34.49
CA SER A 39 -6.38 -13.49 34.31
C SER A 39 -7.44 -12.59 33.65
N PRO A 40 -7.59 -12.68 32.33
CA PRO A 40 -8.68 -12.03 31.60
C PRO A 40 -10.07 -12.50 32.07
N ILE A 41 -10.18 -13.76 32.49
CA ILE A 41 -11.43 -14.32 33.05
C ILE A 41 -11.84 -13.54 34.31
N LEU A 42 -10.93 -13.43 35.29
CA LEU A 42 -11.24 -12.71 36.53
C LEU A 42 -11.59 -11.26 36.24
N HIS A 43 -10.87 -10.62 35.30
CA HIS A 43 -11.13 -9.25 34.92
C HIS A 43 -12.54 -9.04 34.36
N ASN A 44 -12.95 -9.83 33.37
CA ASN A 44 -14.23 -9.63 32.69
C ASN A 44 -15.46 -9.94 33.56
N HIS A 45 -15.30 -10.74 34.60
CA HIS A 45 -16.38 -11.08 35.53
C HIS A 45 -16.35 -10.25 36.82
N THR A 46 -15.43 -9.29 36.94
CA THR A 46 -15.31 -8.42 38.11
C THR A 46 -15.79 -7.01 37.78
N ASN A 47 -16.67 -6.45 38.61
CA ASN A 47 -17.01 -5.03 38.54
C ASN A 47 -16.04 -4.22 39.41
N TYR A 48 -15.15 -3.46 38.79
CA TYR A 48 -14.15 -2.63 39.49
C TYR A 48 -14.69 -1.28 39.97
N THR A 49 -15.95 -0.92 39.69
CA THR A 49 -16.55 0.37 40.11
C THR A 49 -17.10 0.36 41.54
N ILE A 50 -17.01 -0.78 42.23
CA ILE A 50 -17.46 -0.96 43.62
C ILE A 50 -16.30 -0.77 44.60
N ASP A 51 -16.59 -0.69 45.90
CA ASP A 51 -15.55 -0.57 46.93
C ASP A 51 -14.60 -1.77 46.96
N ALA A 52 -13.43 -1.58 47.58
CA ALA A 52 -12.33 -2.55 47.61
C ALA A 52 -12.76 -3.92 48.11
N ASP A 53 -13.49 -3.98 49.23
CA ASP A 53 -13.91 -5.23 49.84
C ASP A 53 -14.82 -6.02 48.91
N ASN A 54 -15.79 -5.34 48.28
CA ASN A 54 -16.70 -5.96 47.33
C ASN A 54 -16.03 -6.35 46.01
N CYS A 55 -15.04 -5.58 45.54
CA CYS A 55 -14.27 -5.89 44.34
C CYS A 55 -13.51 -7.22 44.51
N TRP A 56 -12.78 -7.36 45.61
CA TRP A 56 -12.02 -8.58 45.89
C TRP A 56 -12.91 -9.77 46.22
N LYS A 57 -14.07 -9.53 46.84
CA LYS A 57 -15.10 -10.55 46.99
C LYS A 57 -15.60 -11.09 45.65
N HIS A 58 -15.86 -10.24 44.66
CA HIS A 58 -16.24 -10.69 43.31
C HIS A 58 -15.11 -11.47 42.61
N ILE A 59 -13.86 -11.03 42.76
CA ILE A 59 -12.69 -11.78 42.24
C ILE A 59 -12.62 -13.18 42.87
N HIS A 60 -12.82 -13.26 44.18
CA HIS A 60 -12.85 -14.51 44.95
C HIS A 60 -13.98 -15.44 44.51
N GLU A 61 -15.22 -14.94 44.40
CA GLU A 61 -16.37 -15.70 43.94
C GLU A 61 -16.16 -16.23 42.51
N THR A 62 -15.59 -15.40 41.64
CA THR A 62 -15.25 -15.78 40.26
C THR A 62 -14.19 -16.87 40.24
N LEU A 63 -13.14 -16.77 41.07
CA LEU A 63 -12.10 -17.78 41.19
C LEU A 63 -12.66 -19.10 41.72
N CYS A 64 -13.43 -19.07 42.81
CA CYS A 64 -14.08 -20.25 43.40
C CYS A 64 -14.91 -21.00 42.35
N LYS A 65 -15.68 -20.26 41.56
CA LYS A 65 -16.47 -20.80 40.45
C LYS A 65 -15.57 -21.38 39.35
N LEU A 66 -14.51 -20.68 38.96
CA LEU A 66 -13.57 -21.13 37.92
C LEU A 66 -12.87 -22.45 38.29
N VAL A 67 -12.56 -22.68 39.57
CA VAL A 67 -11.83 -23.89 40.02
C VAL A 67 -12.71 -24.95 40.69
N ASP A 68 -14.02 -24.71 40.81
CA ASP A 68 -14.97 -25.54 41.58
C ASP A 68 -14.49 -25.85 43.02
N ASN A 69 -13.85 -24.87 43.65
CA ASN A 69 -13.37 -24.99 45.02
C ASN A 69 -13.95 -23.84 45.88
N PRO A 70 -14.92 -24.12 46.76
CA PRO A 70 -15.45 -23.10 47.67
C PRO A 70 -14.50 -22.77 48.83
N ASN A 71 -13.44 -23.56 49.03
CA ASN A 71 -12.47 -23.37 50.11
C ASN A 71 -11.28 -22.48 49.68
N VAL A 72 -11.45 -21.66 48.65
CA VAL A 72 -10.42 -20.65 48.35
C VAL A 72 -10.45 -19.62 49.47
N GLU A 73 -9.29 -19.21 49.96
CA GLU A 73 -9.19 -18.23 51.04
C GLU A 73 -9.79 -16.88 50.59
N ASN A 74 -10.53 -16.21 51.46
CA ASN A 74 -11.13 -14.92 51.12
C ASN A 74 -10.02 -13.85 51.15
N PRO A 75 -9.80 -13.09 50.06
CA PRO A 75 -8.74 -12.08 49.99
C PRO A 75 -8.85 -10.99 51.07
N ASN A 76 -10.05 -10.73 51.60
CA ASN A 76 -10.24 -9.75 52.67
C ASN A 76 -9.89 -10.30 54.07
N ASP A 77 -9.83 -11.63 54.22
CA ASP A 77 -9.51 -12.29 55.49
C ASP A 77 -8.00 -12.62 55.59
N ASP A 78 -7.41 -13.21 54.54
CA ASP A 78 -5.97 -13.50 54.43
C ASP A 78 -5.50 -13.39 52.96
N PHE A 79 -5.10 -12.19 52.55
CA PHE A 79 -4.65 -11.91 51.19
C PHE A 79 -3.38 -12.69 50.79
N PRO A 80 -2.33 -12.81 51.63
CA PRO A 80 -1.18 -13.66 51.32
C PRO A 80 -1.57 -15.10 50.99
N GLU A 81 -2.40 -15.76 51.81
CA GLU A 81 -2.81 -17.15 51.54
C GLU A 81 -3.68 -17.25 50.28
N PHE A 82 -4.57 -16.27 50.03
CA PHE A 82 -5.29 -16.16 48.76
C PHE A 82 -4.33 -16.13 47.55
N VAL A 83 -3.24 -15.36 47.62
CA VAL A 83 -2.24 -15.31 46.53
C VAL A 83 -1.53 -16.65 46.35
N VAL A 84 -1.22 -17.38 47.43
CA VAL A 84 -0.64 -18.73 47.32
C VAL A 84 -1.57 -19.68 46.56
N GLN A 85 -2.87 -19.64 46.86
CA GLN A 85 -3.87 -20.45 46.20
C GLN A 85 -4.11 -20.01 44.76
N LEU A 86 -4.20 -18.71 44.50
CA LEU A 86 -4.29 -18.13 43.15
C LEU A 86 -3.12 -18.60 42.28
N TYR A 87 -1.90 -18.56 42.81
CA TYR A 87 -0.70 -19.07 42.13
C TYR A 87 -0.79 -20.58 41.84
N SER A 88 -1.35 -21.37 42.76
CA SER A 88 -1.57 -22.81 42.53
C SER A 88 -2.54 -23.07 41.36
N TYR A 89 -3.49 -22.16 41.15
CA TYR A 89 -4.49 -22.20 40.08
C TYR A 89 -4.10 -21.46 38.80
N ARG A 90 -2.89 -20.88 38.72
CA ARG A 90 -2.44 -20.06 37.58
C ARG A 90 -2.63 -20.66 36.18
N LYS A 91 -2.69 -21.99 36.08
CA LYS A 91 -2.95 -22.70 34.81
C LYS A 91 -4.38 -22.53 34.29
N TYR A 92 -5.35 -22.25 35.16
CA TYR A 92 -6.76 -22.03 34.82
C TYR A 92 -7.10 -20.55 34.61
N LEU A 93 -6.23 -19.64 35.06
CA LEU A 93 -6.45 -18.20 35.00
C LEU A 93 -6.42 -17.64 33.57
N LYS A 94 -5.79 -18.35 32.64
CA LYS A 94 -5.74 -18.02 31.21
C LYS A 94 -6.19 -19.19 30.37
N ILE A 95 -7.06 -18.93 29.41
CA ILE A 95 -7.53 -19.93 28.44
C ILE A 95 -6.45 -20.12 27.39
N LYS A 96 -5.78 -21.28 27.38
CA LYS A 96 -4.67 -21.59 26.46
C LYS A 96 -5.00 -22.60 25.38
N ASP A 97 -6.10 -23.33 25.56
CA ASP A 97 -6.55 -24.37 24.66
C ASP A 97 -8.08 -24.46 24.65
N ILE A 98 -8.60 -25.31 23.76
CA ILE A 98 -10.04 -25.50 23.55
C ILE A 98 -10.68 -26.11 24.80
N ASP A 99 -10.02 -27.06 25.46
CA ASP A 99 -10.58 -27.75 26.62
C ASP A 99 -10.83 -26.77 27.78
N MET A 100 -9.88 -25.87 28.04
CA MET A 100 -10.06 -24.79 29.02
C MET A 100 -11.16 -23.81 28.61
N ALA A 101 -11.30 -23.51 27.32
CA ALA A 101 -12.37 -22.65 26.82
C ALA A 101 -13.75 -23.28 27.05
N MET A 102 -13.88 -24.58 26.80
CA MET A 102 -15.12 -25.33 27.05
C MET A 102 -15.48 -25.36 28.54
N ILE A 103 -14.51 -25.61 29.42
CA ILE A 103 -14.71 -25.54 30.87
C ILE A 103 -15.17 -24.13 31.29
N TYR A 104 -14.56 -23.09 30.73
CA TYR A 104 -14.96 -21.71 30.98
C TYR A 104 -16.39 -21.43 30.51
N ILE A 105 -16.77 -21.86 29.31
CA ILE A 105 -18.12 -21.70 28.76
C ILE A 105 -19.15 -22.42 29.65
N ASP A 106 -18.86 -23.66 30.07
CA ASP A 106 -19.75 -24.44 30.95
C ASP A 106 -20.03 -23.76 32.28
N LYS A 107 -19.05 -23.04 32.81
CA LYS A 107 -19.17 -22.35 34.10
C LYS A 107 -19.82 -20.98 33.94
N PHE A 108 -19.42 -20.20 32.93
CA PHE A 108 -19.69 -18.77 32.88
C PHE A 108 -20.74 -18.36 31.86
N CYS A 109 -21.13 -19.21 30.91
CA CYS A 109 -22.18 -18.88 29.95
C CYS A 109 -23.54 -18.77 30.67
N PRO A 110 -24.22 -17.61 30.60
CA PRO A 110 -25.56 -17.47 31.18
C PRO A 110 -26.61 -18.22 30.34
N ASP A 111 -27.80 -18.42 30.90
CA ASP A 111 -29.00 -18.86 30.16
C ASP A 111 -30.11 -17.80 30.34
N PRO A 112 -30.47 -17.04 29.27
CA PRO A 112 -29.98 -17.15 27.91
C PRO A 112 -28.54 -16.62 27.74
N PRO A 113 -27.77 -17.13 26.76
CA PRO A 113 -26.37 -16.73 26.57
C PRO A 113 -26.14 -15.27 26.12
N ASN A 114 -27.13 -14.61 25.53
CA ASN A 114 -27.05 -13.22 25.07
C ASN A 114 -25.77 -12.94 24.23
N ASP A 115 -24.98 -11.94 24.61
CA ASP A 115 -23.74 -11.52 23.91
C ASP A 115 -22.47 -12.19 24.45
N PHE A 116 -22.63 -13.24 25.27
CA PHE A 116 -21.51 -13.92 25.92
C PHE A 116 -20.42 -14.34 24.93
N PHE A 117 -20.78 -14.97 23.80
CA PHE A 117 -19.80 -15.47 22.83
C PHE A 117 -19.09 -14.37 22.03
N LEU A 118 -19.71 -13.20 21.84
CA LEU A 118 -19.12 -12.09 21.06
C LEU A 118 -18.34 -11.10 21.93
N GLN A 119 -18.71 -10.96 23.21
CA GLN A 119 -18.13 -9.98 24.11
C GLN A 119 -17.38 -10.66 25.26
N THR A 120 -18.09 -11.33 26.16
CA THR A 120 -17.49 -11.85 27.41
C THR A 120 -16.45 -12.94 27.14
N MET A 121 -16.73 -13.88 26.24
CA MET A 121 -15.81 -14.96 25.87
C MET A 121 -14.62 -14.40 25.09
N ALA A 122 -14.88 -13.55 24.08
CA ALA A 122 -13.83 -12.98 23.24
C ALA A 122 -12.83 -12.14 24.05
N LEU A 123 -13.29 -11.43 25.10
CA LEU A 123 -12.42 -10.68 26.00
C LEU A 123 -11.70 -11.58 27.02
N SER A 124 -12.20 -12.80 27.28
CA SER A 124 -11.63 -13.71 28.29
C SER A 124 -10.58 -14.66 27.72
N ILE A 125 -10.49 -14.74 26.39
CA ILE A 125 -9.48 -15.50 25.67
C ILE A 125 -8.44 -14.52 25.12
N ASP A 126 -7.23 -14.55 25.66
CA ASP A 126 -6.11 -13.68 25.26
C ASP A 126 -5.70 -13.86 23.79
N ASP A 127 -6.00 -15.01 23.19
CA ASP A 127 -5.68 -15.36 21.81
C ASP A 127 -6.92 -15.27 20.89
N PRO A 128 -6.98 -14.29 19.96
CA PRO A 128 -8.06 -14.18 18.99
C PRO A 128 -8.21 -15.41 18.09
N GLU A 129 -7.10 -16.11 17.78
CA GLU A 129 -7.15 -17.31 16.95
C GLU A 129 -7.84 -18.47 17.68
N LEU A 130 -7.50 -18.66 18.96
CA LEU A 130 -8.18 -19.63 19.81
C LEU A 130 -9.68 -19.31 19.94
N SER A 131 -10.06 -18.04 20.06
CA SER A 131 -11.47 -17.64 20.12
C SER A 131 -12.27 -18.12 18.91
N VAL A 132 -11.73 -17.94 17.71
CA VAL A 132 -12.38 -18.39 16.46
C VAL A 132 -12.43 -19.92 16.37
N VAL A 133 -11.36 -20.60 16.78
CA VAL A 133 -11.31 -22.07 16.80
C VAL A 133 -12.34 -22.65 17.78
N VAL A 134 -12.54 -22.01 18.94
CA VAL A 134 -13.56 -22.39 19.91
C VAL A 134 -14.97 -22.20 19.33
N LEU A 135 -15.23 -21.08 18.64
CA LEU A 135 -16.53 -20.86 17.97
C LEU A 135 -16.80 -21.91 16.88
N LEU A 136 -15.78 -22.29 16.11
CA LEU A 136 -15.88 -23.38 15.13
C LEU A 136 -16.18 -24.72 15.82
N LYS A 137 -15.51 -25.02 16.93
CA LYS A 137 -15.75 -26.24 17.71
C LYS A 137 -17.17 -26.30 18.27
N LEU A 138 -17.66 -25.21 18.86
CA LEU A 138 -19.03 -25.09 19.36
C LEU A 138 -20.05 -25.31 18.24
N PHE A 139 -19.79 -24.77 17.06
CA PHE A 139 -20.65 -24.98 15.89
C PHE A 139 -20.65 -26.44 15.42
N ASP A 140 -19.49 -27.09 15.42
CA ASP A 140 -19.32 -28.48 14.96
C ASP A 140 -19.91 -29.49 15.93
N ASP A 141 -19.84 -29.21 17.23
CA ASP A 141 -20.48 -30.02 18.27
C ASP A 141 -21.98 -29.78 18.37
N GLY A 142 -22.50 -28.72 17.74
CA GLY A 142 -23.89 -28.33 17.84
C GLY A 142 -24.27 -27.86 19.25
N ASP A 143 -23.39 -27.12 19.92
CA ASP A 143 -23.61 -26.64 21.28
C ASP A 143 -24.89 -25.78 21.37
N GLU A 144 -25.88 -26.25 22.13
CA GLU A 144 -27.20 -25.62 22.20
C GLU A 144 -27.16 -24.15 22.60
N ARG A 145 -26.20 -23.74 23.43
CA ARG A 145 -26.07 -22.35 23.88
C ARG A 145 -25.63 -21.46 22.74
N PHE A 146 -24.63 -21.89 21.98
CA PHE A 146 -24.16 -21.14 20.82
C PHE A 146 -25.19 -21.11 19.69
N ILE A 147 -25.88 -22.24 19.45
CA ILE A 147 -26.96 -22.31 18.46
C ILE A 147 -28.12 -21.36 18.79
N LYS A 148 -28.56 -21.31 20.06
CA LYS A 148 -29.57 -20.33 20.51
C LYS A 148 -29.15 -18.88 20.24
N CYS A 149 -27.86 -18.55 20.37
CA CYS A 149 -27.35 -17.23 19.98
C CYS A 149 -27.46 -16.99 18.48
N LEU A 150 -27.05 -17.95 17.65
CA LEU A 150 -27.12 -17.82 16.19
C LEU A 150 -28.56 -17.67 15.67
N GLU A 151 -29.52 -18.27 16.36
CA GLU A 151 -30.96 -18.12 16.07
C GLU A 151 -31.52 -16.76 16.51
N SER A 152 -30.83 -16.03 17.38
CA SER A 152 -31.28 -14.72 17.83
C SER A 152 -31.13 -13.66 16.74
N PRO A 153 -32.15 -12.81 16.50
CA PRO A 153 -32.10 -11.81 15.43
C PRO A 153 -30.89 -10.88 15.54
N GLY A 154 -30.12 -10.76 14.45
CA GLY A 154 -28.98 -9.85 14.34
C GLY A 154 -27.67 -10.36 14.95
N PHE A 155 -27.64 -11.54 15.58
CA PHE A 155 -26.38 -12.09 16.10
C PHE A 155 -25.41 -12.48 14.98
N SER A 156 -25.90 -13.12 13.91
CA SER A 156 -25.08 -13.45 12.73
C SER A 156 -24.53 -12.19 12.04
N ASP A 157 -25.32 -11.11 11.97
CA ASP A 157 -24.88 -9.81 11.47
C ASP A 157 -23.73 -9.24 12.33
N ARG A 158 -23.87 -9.26 13.66
CA ARG A 158 -22.83 -8.78 14.58
C ARG A 158 -21.56 -9.64 14.55
N LEU A 159 -21.71 -10.96 14.45
CA LEU A 159 -20.58 -11.89 14.29
C LEU A 159 -19.82 -11.58 13.00
N PHE A 160 -20.53 -11.35 11.90
CA PHE A 160 -19.92 -10.96 10.65
C PHE A 160 -19.19 -9.62 10.75
N ASP A 161 -19.82 -8.57 11.29
CA ASP A 161 -19.22 -7.25 11.43
C ASP A 161 -17.95 -7.27 12.29
N LEU A 162 -17.95 -8.09 13.34
CA LEU A 162 -16.79 -8.29 14.21
C LEU A 162 -15.63 -8.97 13.45
N TYR A 163 -15.92 -10.03 12.69
CA TYR A 163 -14.87 -10.89 12.15
C TYR A 163 -14.44 -10.59 10.69
N VAL A 164 -15.33 -10.03 9.87
CA VAL A 164 -15.03 -9.72 8.46
C VAL A 164 -13.85 -8.74 8.25
N PRO A 165 -13.54 -7.79 9.16
CA PRO A 165 -12.36 -6.93 9.02
C PRO A 165 -11.04 -7.71 9.06
N PHE A 166 -10.96 -8.83 9.78
CA PHE A 166 -9.74 -9.65 9.84
C PHE A 166 -9.36 -10.31 8.50
N LEU A 167 -10.30 -10.37 7.55
CA LEU A 167 -10.03 -10.85 6.20
C LEU A 167 -9.36 -9.79 5.29
N LEU A 168 -9.18 -8.54 5.74
CA LEU A 168 -8.51 -7.48 4.98
C LEU A 168 -6.98 -7.65 4.94
N LEU A 169 -6.37 -7.37 3.79
CA LEU A 169 -4.92 -7.38 3.62
C LEU A 169 -4.34 -5.99 3.95
N PHE A 170 -3.88 -5.80 5.18
CA PHE A 170 -3.27 -4.53 5.61
C PHE A 170 -1.76 -4.45 5.30
N ASN A 171 -1.08 -5.61 5.21
CA ASN A 171 0.35 -5.68 4.90
C ASN A 171 0.68 -6.97 4.13
N LEU A 172 1.42 -6.87 3.02
CA LEU A 172 1.86 -8.03 2.21
C LEU A 172 2.84 -8.96 2.95
N ARG A 173 3.35 -8.56 4.13
CA ARG A 173 4.21 -9.39 4.99
C ARG A 173 3.46 -10.15 6.09
N ASP A 174 2.15 -10.01 6.16
CA ASP A 174 1.33 -10.67 7.18
C ASP A 174 1.36 -12.20 7.02
N GLN A 175 1.53 -12.91 8.14
CA GLN A 175 1.67 -14.38 8.19
C GLN A 175 0.43 -15.10 8.75
N HIS A 176 -0.61 -14.38 9.21
CA HIS A 176 -1.77 -14.97 9.90
C HIS A 176 -2.83 -15.58 8.96
N PHE A 177 -2.41 -16.36 7.95
CA PHE A 177 -3.32 -16.96 6.97
C PHE A 177 -4.19 -18.07 7.54
N LEU A 178 -3.69 -18.84 8.54
CA LEU A 178 -4.49 -19.88 9.20
C LEU A 178 -5.67 -19.28 9.98
N PHE A 179 -5.41 -18.26 10.80
CA PHE A 179 -6.44 -17.49 11.48
C PHE A 179 -7.51 -16.96 10.50
N ARG A 180 -7.07 -16.30 9.42
CA ARG A 180 -7.98 -15.78 8.37
C ARG A 180 -8.81 -16.89 7.72
N LEU A 181 -8.23 -18.07 7.51
CA LEU A 181 -8.93 -19.23 6.98
C LEU A 181 -10.01 -19.72 7.96
N ASN A 182 -9.69 -19.81 9.25
CA ASN A 182 -10.65 -20.18 10.29
C ASN A 182 -11.79 -19.14 10.38
N VAL A 183 -11.48 -17.85 10.30
CA VAL A 183 -12.48 -16.77 10.24
C VAL A 183 -13.39 -16.92 9.01
N ALA A 184 -12.81 -17.11 7.83
CA ALA A 184 -13.58 -17.30 6.61
C ALA A 184 -14.50 -18.52 6.71
N GLU A 185 -14.00 -19.64 7.23
CA GLU A 185 -14.78 -20.85 7.43
C GLU A 185 -15.91 -20.65 8.44
N LEU A 186 -15.65 -20.01 9.58
CA LEU A 186 -16.67 -19.71 10.59
C LEU A 186 -17.80 -18.87 9.98
N ILE A 187 -17.45 -17.76 9.33
CA ILE A 187 -18.43 -16.86 8.71
C ILE A 187 -19.26 -17.62 7.67
N ILE A 188 -18.63 -18.41 6.80
CA ILE A 188 -19.34 -19.18 5.76
C ILE A 188 -20.33 -20.16 6.38
N ARG A 189 -19.90 -20.95 7.37
CA ARG A 189 -20.74 -21.97 8.02
C ARG A 189 -21.92 -21.34 8.76
N VAL A 190 -21.69 -20.22 9.45
CA VAL A 190 -22.75 -19.46 10.13
C VAL A 190 -23.75 -18.92 9.12
N LEU A 191 -23.28 -18.25 8.06
CA LEU A 191 -24.15 -17.64 7.05
C LEU A 191 -24.94 -18.66 6.21
N GLU A 192 -24.39 -19.87 6.02
CA GLU A 192 -25.06 -20.96 5.32
C GLU A 192 -26.30 -21.46 6.10
N LYS A 193 -26.18 -21.62 7.43
CA LYS A 193 -27.27 -22.15 8.28
C LYS A 193 -28.17 -21.07 8.90
N TYR A 194 -27.61 -19.91 9.24
CA TYR A 194 -28.25 -18.84 10.01
C TYR A 194 -28.08 -17.49 9.28
N PRO A 195 -28.82 -17.26 8.19
CA PRO A 195 -28.65 -16.06 7.37
C PRO A 195 -28.96 -14.78 8.17
N GLY A 196 -28.12 -13.77 8.00
CA GLY A 196 -28.31 -12.44 8.60
C GLY A 196 -29.34 -11.58 7.86
N ASN A 197 -29.66 -10.42 8.42
CA ASN A 197 -30.62 -9.49 7.82
C ASN A 197 -30.05 -8.79 6.57
N LEU A 198 -28.72 -8.63 6.48
CA LEU A 198 -28.03 -7.96 5.37
C LEU A 198 -27.29 -8.95 4.44
N MET A 199 -27.89 -10.13 4.27
CA MET A 199 -27.27 -11.28 3.65
C MET A 199 -26.53 -10.99 2.33
N ASP A 200 -27.16 -10.28 1.39
CA ASP A 200 -26.55 -10.00 0.07
C ASP A 200 -25.30 -9.12 0.16
N GLN A 201 -25.30 -8.13 1.06
CA GLN A 201 -24.15 -7.25 1.27
C GLN A 201 -22.99 -8.03 1.90
N MET A 202 -23.30 -8.89 2.88
CA MET A 202 -22.33 -9.75 3.56
C MET A 202 -21.69 -10.74 2.58
N LEU A 203 -22.50 -11.41 1.76
CA LEU A 203 -22.03 -12.34 0.72
C LEU A 203 -21.08 -11.65 -0.27
N ASN A 204 -21.46 -10.48 -0.75
CA ASN A 204 -20.63 -9.74 -1.72
C ASN A 204 -19.31 -9.28 -1.10
N SER A 205 -19.35 -8.74 0.13
CA SER A 205 -18.15 -8.33 0.87
C SER A 205 -17.20 -9.52 1.10
N LEU A 206 -17.74 -10.65 1.58
CA LEU A 206 -16.97 -11.87 1.83
C LEU A 206 -16.36 -12.43 0.55
N TYR A 207 -17.11 -12.46 -0.54
CA TYR A 207 -16.64 -12.92 -1.84
C TYR A 207 -15.43 -12.12 -2.34
N GLN A 208 -15.49 -10.78 -2.28
CA GLN A 208 -14.39 -9.92 -2.71
C GLN A 208 -13.14 -10.12 -1.84
N LYS A 209 -13.31 -10.29 -0.53
CA LYS A 209 -12.20 -10.57 0.40
C LYS A 209 -11.57 -11.93 0.14
N LEU A 210 -12.37 -12.96 -0.14
CA LEU A 210 -11.87 -14.29 -0.50
C LEU A 210 -11.11 -14.29 -1.83
N LEU A 211 -11.62 -13.60 -2.86
CA LEU A 211 -10.88 -13.42 -4.11
C LEU A 211 -9.49 -12.80 -3.88
N ALA A 212 -9.43 -11.75 -3.07
CA ALA A 212 -8.16 -11.13 -2.72
C ALA A 212 -7.24 -12.12 -1.98
N LEU A 213 -7.75 -12.85 -0.99
CA LEU A 213 -6.96 -13.83 -0.24
C LEU A 213 -6.42 -14.96 -1.12
N ILE A 214 -7.18 -15.44 -2.11
CA ILE A 214 -6.70 -16.48 -3.05
C ILE A 214 -5.48 -15.98 -3.84
N VAL A 215 -5.48 -14.71 -4.27
CA VAL A 215 -4.40 -14.10 -5.06
C VAL A 215 -3.13 -13.87 -4.24
N TYR A 216 -3.27 -13.40 -2.99
CA TYR A 216 -2.14 -12.94 -2.18
C TYR A 216 -1.62 -13.97 -1.17
N ALA A 217 -2.38 -15.02 -0.86
CA ALA A 217 -1.94 -16.04 0.07
C ALA A 217 -0.86 -16.98 -0.53
N PRO A 218 -0.04 -17.63 0.31
CA PRO A 218 0.79 -18.76 -0.11
C PRO A 218 -0.07 -19.89 -0.68
N VAL A 219 0.48 -20.66 -1.63
CA VAL A 219 -0.23 -21.73 -2.37
C VAL A 219 -1.00 -22.69 -1.45
N GLN A 220 -0.40 -23.07 -0.32
CA GLN A 220 -1.01 -23.95 0.68
C GLN A 220 -2.33 -23.41 1.28
N TYR A 221 -2.48 -22.10 1.37
CA TYR A 221 -3.69 -21.44 1.88
C TYR A 221 -4.61 -20.95 0.76
N SER A 222 -4.09 -20.56 -0.41
CA SER A 222 -4.91 -20.15 -1.56
C SER A 222 -5.93 -21.22 -1.93
N TYR A 223 -5.55 -22.51 -1.86
CA TYR A 223 -6.46 -23.61 -2.17
C TYR A 223 -7.57 -23.73 -1.13
N ALA A 224 -7.24 -23.52 0.14
CA ALA A 224 -8.21 -23.55 1.23
C ALA A 224 -9.21 -22.38 1.12
N PHE A 225 -8.73 -21.16 0.83
CA PHE A 225 -9.60 -20.01 0.55
C PHE A 225 -10.47 -20.23 -0.70
N PHE A 226 -9.93 -20.89 -1.73
CA PHE A 226 -10.71 -21.28 -2.90
C PHE A 226 -11.84 -22.24 -2.52
N ARG A 227 -11.58 -23.25 -1.66
CA ARG A 227 -12.64 -24.13 -1.13
C ARG A 227 -13.70 -23.37 -0.34
N CYS A 228 -13.31 -22.38 0.46
CA CYS A 228 -14.24 -21.48 1.14
C CYS A 228 -15.11 -20.71 0.12
N LEU A 229 -14.51 -20.17 -0.94
CA LEU A 229 -15.24 -19.48 -2.00
C LEU A 229 -16.20 -20.40 -2.76
N VAL A 230 -15.81 -21.65 -3.02
CA VAL A 230 -16.68 -22.67 -3.61
C VAL A 230 -17.89 -22.93 -2.71
N LYS A 231 -17.68 -23.19 -1.40
CA LYS A 231 -18.77 -23.34 -0.44
C LYS A 231 -19.70 -22.13 -0.45
N LEU A 232 -19.14 -20.92 -0.43
CA LEU A 232 -19.90 -19.66 -0.51
C LEU A 232 -20.78 -19.60 -1.76
N ASN A 233 -20.22 -19.95 -2.92
CA ASN A 233 -20.97 -19.96 -4.18
C ASN A 233 -22.05 -21.05 -4.20
N ASP A 234 -21.75 -22.25 -3.70
CA ASP A 234 -22.66 -23.39 -3.75
C ASP A 234 -24.02 -23.08 -3.06
N PHE A 235 -24.06 -22.27 -1.99
CA PHE A 235 -25.33 -21.87 -1.35
C PHE A 235 -25.85 -20.47 -1.73
N SER A 236 -25.02 -19.61 -2.35
CA SER A 236 -25.41 -18.22 -2.63
C SER A 236 -25.57 -17.87 -4.11
N LEU A 237 -24.93 -18.60 -5.02
CA LEU A 237 -24.88 -18.23 -6.43
C LEU A 237 -26.28 -18.30 -7.08
N GLU A 238 -27.05 -19.35 -6.80
CA GLU A 238 -28.40 -19.53 -7.35
C GLU A 238 -29.38 -18.43 -6.91
N LYS A 239 -29.11 -17.75 -5.79
CA LYS A 239 -29.94 -16.65 -5.26
C LYS A 239 -29.70 -15.32 -6.00
N LEU A 240 -28.60 -15.20 -6.75
CA LEU A 240 -28.23 -13.98 -7.46
C LEU A 240 -28.90 -13.89 -8.83
N SER A 241 -29.01 -12.67 -9.38
CA SER A 241 -29.43 -12.49 -10.77
C SER A 241 -28.40 -13.08 -11.75
N ARG A 242 -28.81 -13.44 -12.97
CA ARG A 242 -27.91 -14.02 -13.97
C ARG A 242 -26.68 -13.15 -14.25
N ASP A 243 -26.85 -11.83 -14.31
CA ASP A 243 -25.75 -10.89 -14.51
C ASP A 243 -24.80 -10.86 -13.31
N GLN A 244 -25.33 -10.94 -12.08
CA GLN A 244 -24.53 -11.03 -10.87
C GLN A 244 -23.76 -12.35 -10.78
N GLN A 245 -24.41 -13.47 -11.13
CA GLN A 245 -23.76 -14.78 -11.23
C GLN A 245 -22.59 -14.73 -12.22
N GLN A 246 -22.83 -14.20 -13.42
CA GLN A 246 -21.80 -14.08 -14.44
C GLN A 246 -20.65 -13.17 -14.00
N ASN A 247 -20.93 -12.01 -13.40
CA ASN A 247 -19.91 -11.12 -12.85
C ASN A 247 -19.09 -11.79 -11.75
N ARG A 248 -19.74 -12.59 -10.91
CA ARG A 248 -19.08 -13.36 -9.84
C ARG A 248 -18.12 -14.38 -10.45
N LEU A 249 -18.59 -15.24 -11.34
CA LEU A 249 -17.76 -16.25 -12.02
C LEU A 249 -16.63 -15.63 -12.85
N ASN A 250 -16.87 -14.50 -13.51
CA ASN A 250 -15.83 -13.75 -14.23
C ASN A 250 -14.75 -13.19 -13.28
N GLY A 251 -15.13 -12.77 -12.06
CA GLY A 251 -14.18 -12.36 -11.02
C GLY A 251 -13.26 -13.51 -10.60
N LEU A 252 -13.78 -14.74 -10.56
CA LEU A 252 -12.98 -15.93 -10.28
C LEU A 252 -12.05 -16.28 -11.46
N LEU A 253 -12.55 -16.19 -12.69
CA LEU A 253 -11.73 -16.39 -13.89
C LEU A 253 -10.58 -15.38 -13.95
N ALA A 254 -10.82 -14.12 -13.59
CA ALA A 254 -9.81 -13.06 -13.62
C ALA A 254 -8.63 -13.28 -12.67
N ILE A 255 -8.79 -14.10 -11.62
CA ILE A 255 -7.71 -14.42 -10.66
C ILE A 255 -7.03 -15.76 -10.96
N ALA A 256 -7.42 -16.45 -12.04
CA ALA A 256 -6.84 -17.74 -12.43
C ALA A 256 -5.42 -17.62 -13.02
N ASP A 257 -4.85 -16.42 -13.11
CA ASP A 257 -3.46 -16.17 -13.53
C ASP A 257 -2.40 -16.61 -12.49
N GLY A 258 -2.83 -17.08 -11.31
CA GLY A 258 -1.95 -17.50 -10.21
C GLY A 258 -1.25 -18.86 -10.39
N ASP A 259 -1.06 -19.57 -9.28
CA ASP A 259 -0.43 -20.89 -9.22
C ASP A 259 -1.16 -21.94 -10.10
N CYS A 260 -0.41 -22.89 -10.69
CA CYS A 260 -0.92 -23.93 -11.58
C CYS A 260 -2.04 -24.77 -10.92
N ALA A 261 -1.91 -25.13 -9.63
CA ALA A 261 -2.93 -25.93 -8.94
C ALA A 261 -4.23 -25.15 -8.68
N ILE A 262 -4.12 -23.87 -8.31
CA ILE A 262 -5.27 -22.99 -8.11
C ILE A 262 -5.98 -22.69 -9.42
N ARG A 263 -5.21 -22.35 -10.46
CA ARG A 263 -5.74 -22.14 -11.81
C ARG A 263 -6.54 -23.36 -12.26
N PHE A 264 -5.98 -24.56 -12.11
CA PHE A 264 -6.67 -25.80 -12.47
C PHE A 264 -8.00 -25.96 -11.72
N ALA A 265 -7.97 -25.77 -10.40
CA ALA A 265 -9.16 -25.90 -9.56
C ALA A 265 -10.25 -24.89 -9.94
N ILE A 266 -9.87 -23.64 -10.24
CA ILE A 266 -10.79 -22.58 -10.67
C ILE A 266 -11.43 -22.95 -12.01
N LEU A 267 -10.62 -23.27 -13.03
CA LEU A 267 -11.12 -23.52 -14.38
C LEU A 267 -12.07 -24.73 -14.41
N ARG A 268 -11.76 -25.79 -13.66
CA ARG A 268 -12.65 -26.95 -13.51
C ARG A 268 -13.91 -26.66 -12.70
N TYR A 269 -13.85 -25.75 -11.73
CA TYR A 269 -15.07 -25.34 -11.03
C TYR A 269 -16.01 -24.55 -11.95
N LEU A 270 -15.46 -23.70 -12.83
CA LEU A 270 -16.23 -22.89 -13.75
C LEU A 270 -17.02 -23.71 -14.79
N THR A 271 -16.54 -24.90 -15.18
CA THR A 271 -17.27 -25.79 -16.12
C THR A 271 -18.56 -26.36 -15.55
N ARG A 272 -18.77 -26.30 -14.23
CA ARG A 272 -20.05 -26.68 -13.61
C ARG A 272 -21.18 -25.71 -13.96
N PHE A 273 -20.89 -24.55 -14.56
CA PHE A 273 -21.85 -23.48 -14.84
C PHE A 273 -21.93 -23.08 -16.33
N PRO A 274 -22.14 -24.04 -17.26
CA PRO A 274 -22.09 -23.76 -18.71
C PRO A 274 -23.18 -22.79 -19.20
N ASN A 275 -24.28 -22.66 -18.43
CA ASN A 275 -25.37 -21.73 -18.76
C ASN A 275 -25.10 -20.27 -18.35
N ILE A 276 -24.07 -20.04 -17.53
CA ILE A 276 -23.74 -18.73 -16.95
C ILE A 276 -22.45 -18.19 -17.57
N ILE A 277 -21.43 -19.04 -17.72
CA ILE A 277 -20.14 -18.69 -18.31
C ILE A 277 -19.87 -19.57 -19.53
N ASP A 278 -19.55 -18.92 -20.66
CA ASP A 278 -19.26 -19.62 -21.91
C ASP A 278 -17.89 -20.30 -21.81
N LEU A 279 -17.85 -21.60 -22.13
CA LEU A 279 -16.62 -22.39 -22.21
C LEU A 279 -15.59 -21.73 -23.14
N TYR A 280 -16.04 -21.09 -24.22
CA TYR A 280 -15.14 -20.37 -25.11
C TYR A 280 -14.36 -19.27 -24.38
N GLU A 281 -14.98 -18.53 -23.45
CA GLU A 281 -14.29 -17.49 -22.68
C GLU A 281 -13.30 -18.10 -21.66
N ILE A 282 -13.63 -19.24 -21.05
CA ILE A 282 -12.73 -19.99 -20.16
C ILE A 282 -11.47 -20.44 -20.93
N ILE A 283 -11.66 -21.05 -22.10
CA ILE A 283 -10.54 -21.53 -22.94
C ILE A 283 -9.73 -20.37 -23.51
N LYS A 284 -10.40 -19.31 -23.97
CA LYS A 284 -9.75 -18.10 -24.47
C LYS A 284 -8.88 -17.43 -23.41
N TYR A 285 -9.35 -17.38 -22.16
CA TYR A 285 -8.55 -16.89 -21.03
C TYR A 285 -7.34 -17.79 -20.80
N SER A 286 -7.54 -19.11 -20.70
CA SER A 286 -6.47 -20.09 -20.50
C SER A 286 -5.42 -20.05 -21.62
N SER A 287 -5.84 -19.75 -22.85
CA SER A 287 -4.98 -19.69 -24.05
C SER A 287 -4.20 -18.37 -24.21
N LYS A 288 -4.45 -17.38 -23.34
CA LYS A 288 -3.78 -16.07 -23.41
C LYS A 288 -2.29 -16.19 -23.06
N HIS A 289 -1.98 -17.05 -22.09
CA HIS A 289 -0.63 -17.27 -21.56
C HIS A 289 -0.02 -18.56 -22.13
N LEU A 290 1.31 -18.63 -22.19
CA LEU A 290 1.99 -19.89 -22.47
C LEU A 290 1.92 -20.77 -21.22
N PRO A 291 1.82 -22.11 -21.37
CA PRO A 291 1.72 -23.01 -20.23
C PRO A 291 2.97 -22.92 -19.34
N LEU A 292 2.75 -23.02 -18.03
CA LEU A 292 3.80 -23.10 -17.01
C LEU A 292 4.10 -24.56 -16.62
N CYS A 293 3.11 -25.44 -16.79
CA CYS A 293 3.12 -26.86 -16.41
C CYS A 293 2.43 -27.71 -17.51
N ASN A 294 2.65 -29.03 -17.55
CA ASN A 294 1.91 -29.93 -18.46
C ASN A 294 0.40 -29.92 -18.15
N THR A 295 0.03 -29.75 -16.88
CA THR A 295 -1.37 -29.65 -16.44
C THR A 295 -2.12 -28.49 -17.09
N ASP A 296 -1.44 -27.38 -17.44
CA ASP A 296 -2.05 -26.27 -18.17
C ASP A 296 -2.43 -26.64 -19.61
N LEU A 297 -1.80 -27.68 -20.18
CA LEU A 297 -2.12 -28.17 -21.52
C LEU A 297 -3.22 -29.22 -21.47
N GLU A 298 -3.12 -30.16 -20.53
CA GLU A 298 -4.13 -31.19 -20.29
C GLU A 298 -5.50 -30.56 -20.01
N ILE A 299 -5.54 -29.49 -19.21
CA ILE A 299 -6.79 -28.83 -18.87
C ILE A 299 -7.54 -28.30 -20.10
N LEU A 300 -6.85 -27.84 -21.15
CA LEU A 300 -7.53 -27.33 -22.35
C LEU A 300 -8.32 -28.43 -23.06
N ILE A 301 -7.84 -29.66 -23.01
CA ILE A 301 -8.47 -30.83 -23.60
C ILE A 301 -9.57 -31.34 -22.67
N ASP A 302 -9.26 -31.48 -21.38
CA ASP A 302 -10.22 -31.94 -20.36
C ASP A 302 -11.47 -31.05 -20.34
N LEU A 303 -11.31 -29.73 -20.43
CA LEU A 303 -12.42 -28.78 -20.46
C LEU A 303 -13.38 -29.00 -21.65
N VAL A 304 -12.87 -29.41 -22.81
CA VAL A 304 -13.71 -29.73 -23.98
C VAL A 304 -14.36 -31.10 -23.82
N ALA A 305 -13.60 -32.10 -23.35
CA ALA A 305 -14.08 -33.47 -23.18
C ALA A 305 -15.20 -33.56 -22.12
N GLU A 306 -15.03 -32.90 -20.97
CA GLU A 306 -15.98 -32.95 -19.84
C GLU A 306 -17.32 -32.25 -20.13
N THR A 307 -17.31 -31.23 -21.00
CA THR A 307 -18.51 -30.40 -21.24
C THR A 307 -19.36 -30.90 -22.40
N HIS A 308 -18.89 -31.91 -23.15
CA HIS A 308 -19.51 -32.38 -24.40
C HIS A 308 -19.86 -31.22 -25.36
N ASN A 309 -19.04 -30.16 -25.36
CA ASN A 309 -19.29 -28.98 -26.16
C ASN A 309 -18.78 -29.19 -27.59
N ASP A 310 -19.71 -29.34 -28.54
CA ASP A 310 -19.40 -29.53 -29.97
C ASP A 310 -19.16 -28.21 -30.73
N SER A 311 -18.94 -27.09 -30.04
CA SER A 311 -18.67 -25.79 -30.66
C SER A 311 -17.36 -25.81 -31.47
N PRO A 312 -17.40 -25.68 -32.81
CA PRO A 312 -16.19 -25.70 -33.66
C PRO A 312 -15.21 -24.58 -33.32
N LEU A 313 -15.73 -23.42 -32.89
CA LEU A 313 -14.92 -22.28 -32.45
C LEU A 313 -14.09 -22.60 -31.22
N THR A 314 -14.66 -23.38 -30.30
CA THR A 314 -14.02 -23.80 -29.05
C THR A 314 -12.90 -24.79 -29.36
N HIS A 315 -13.19 -25.81 -30.18
CA HIS A 315 -12.19 -26.78 -30.64
C HIS A 315 -11.04 -26.09 -31.39
N LEU A 316 -11.36 -25.14 -32.28
CA LEU A 316 -10.36 -24.38 -33.01
C LEU A 316 -9.48 -23.53 -32.08
N MET A 317 -10.03 -22.98 -30.99
CA MET A 317 -9.24 -22.24 -30.00
C MET A 317 -8.23 -23.15 -29.28
N VAL A 318 -8.64 -24.37 -28.90
CA VAL A 318 -7.73 -25.37 -28.30
C VAL A 318 -6.61 -25.72 -29.27
N VAL A 319 -6.96 -26.06 -30.52
CA VAL A 319 -5.98 -26.34 -31.59
C VAL A 319 -4.99 -25.17 -31.75
N ARG A 320 -5.50 -23.93 -31.80
CA ARG A 320 -4.67 -22.72 -31.90
C ARG A 320 -3.72 -22.57 -30.71
N SER A 321 -4.19 -22.85 -29.49
CA SER A 321 -3.40 -22.76 -28.27
C SER A 321 -2.29 -23.82 -28.21
N LEU A 322 -2.61 -25.07 -28.54
CA LEU A 322 -1.65 -26.17 -28.61
C LEU A 322 -0.60 -25.91 -29.69
N CYS A 323 -1.01 -25.48 -30.89
CA CYS A 323 -0.10 -25.09 -31.97
C CYS A 323 0.80 -23.89 -31.60
N ARG A 324 0.27 -22.92 -30.85
CA ARG A 324 1.07 -21.80 -30.32
C ARG A 324 2.13 -22.28 -29.34
N THR A 325 1.76 -23.18 -28.42
CA THR A 325 2.70 -23.78 -27.47
C THR A 325 3.77 -24.60 -28.18
N LEU A 326 3.35 -25.47 -29.12
CA LEU A 326 4.23 -26.27 -29.97
C LEU A 326 5.26 -25.38 -30.67
N MET A 327 4.85 -24.20 -31.15
CA MET A 327 5.81 -23.26 -31.70
C MET A 327 6.65 -22.59 -30.62
N GLN A 328 6.06 -21.89 -29.66
CA GLN A 328 6.75 -20.89 -28.85
C GLN A 328 7.48 -21.45 -27.62
N SER A 329 7.12 -22.64 -27.12
CA SER A 329 7.74 -23.27 -25.96
C SER A 329 8.69 -24.39 -26.34
N PHE A 330 9.98 -24.26 -26.00
CA PHE A 330 10.95 -25.35 -26.20
C PHE A 330 10.69 -26.54 -25.27
N LEU A 331 10.27 -26.28 -24.02
CA LEU A 331 10.07 -27.31 -23.01
C LEU A 331 8.81 -28.16 -23.29
N PHE A 332 7.74 -27.52 -23.72
CA PHE A 332 6.42 -28.17 -23.87
C PHE A 332 6.08 -28.54 -25.32
N MET A 333 7.02 -28.40 -26.26
CA MET A 333 6.78 -28.65 -27.69
C MET A 333 6.27 -30.08 -27.95
N ARG A 334 6.89 -31.09 -27.32
CA ARG A 334 6.52 -32.49 -27.50
C ARG A 334 5.17 -32.81 -26.86
N SER A 335 4.95 -32.37 -25.62
CA SER A 335 3.66 -32.54 -24.93
C SER A 335 2.52 -31.92 -25.72
N ALA A 336 2.69 -30.68 -26.19
CA ALA A 336 1.70 -29.98 -27.00
C ALA A 336 1.42 -30.69 -28.34
N ALA A 337 2.43 -31.30 -28.96
CA ALA A 337 2.25 -32.07 -30.19
C ALA A 337 1.48 -33.37 -29.96
N THR A 338 1.80 -34.12 -28.89
CA THR A 338 1.09 -35.34 -28.53
C THR A 338 -0.38 -35.04 -28.24
N LEU A 339 -0.63 -34.05 -27.37
CA LEU A 339 -1.98 -33.60 -27.02
C LEU A 339 -2.75 -33.04 -28.22
N LEU A 340 -2.08 -32.35 -29.16
CA LEU A 340 -2.70 -31.89 -30.41
C LEU A 340 -3.16 -33.06 -31.27
N ILE A 341 -2.36 -34.12 -31.39
CA ILE A 341 -2.72 -35.29 -32.20
C ILE A 341 -3.88 -36.07 -31.58
N GLU A 342 -3.84 -36.26 -30.26
CA GLU A 342 -4.94 -36.86 -29.50
C GLU A 342 -6.22 -36.04 -29.65
N PHE A 343 -6.14 -34.71 -29.54
CA PHE A 343 -7.31 -33.86 -29.73
C PHE A 343 -7.86 -33.94 -31.17
N LEU A 344 -6.98 -33.94 -32.18
CA LEU A 344 -7.39 -33.98 -33.59
C LEU A 344 -7.91 -35.35 -34.05
N SER A 345 -7.66 -36.44 -33.30
CA SER A 345 -8.29 -37.74 -33.62
C SER A 345 -9.78 -37.73 -33.35
N ASP A 346 -10.20 -36.96 -32.35
CA ASP A 346 -11.58 -36.93 -31.87
C ASP A 346 -12.33 -35.72 -32.45
N TYR A 347 -11.62 -34.61 -32.71
CA TYR A 347 -12.20 -33.35 -33.15
C TYR A 347 -11.59 -32.85 -34.46
N SER A 348 -12.21 -33.20 -35.59
CA SER A 348 -11.81 -32.73 -36.93
C SER A 348 -13.00 -32.09 -37.67
N SER A 349 -12.94 -30.77 -37.87
CA SER A 349 -13.88 -30.02 -38.72
C SER A 349 -13.15 -29.40 -39.91
N ASP A 350 -13.88 -29.04 -40.98
CA ASP A 350 -13.30 -28.40 -42.17
C ASP A 350 -12.55 -27.11 -41.82
N GLU A 351 -13.09 -26.31 -40.89
CA GLU A 351 -12.45 -25.09 -40.41
C GLU A 351 -11.09 -25.36 -39.73
N ILE A 352 -11.01 -26.43 -38.91
CA ILE A 352 -9.77 -26.86 -38.28
C ILE A 352 -8.76 -27.34 -39.34
N ILE A 353 -9.22 -28.15 -40.30
CA ILE A 353 -8.37 -28.68 -41.37
C ILE A 353 -7.78 -27.55 -42.20
N ASP A 354 -8.59 -26.58 -42.62
CA ASP A 354 -8.15 -25.41 -43.39
C ASP A 354 -7.19 -24.52 -42.61
N TRP A 355 -7.49 -24.28 -41.32
CA TRP A 355 -6.60 -23.51 -40.45
C TRP A 355 -5.26 -24.23 -40.24
N MET A 356 -5.29 -25.55 -40.01
CA MET A 356 -4.09 -26.37 -39.85
C MET A 356 -3.24 -26.42 -41.11
N LYS A 357 -3.86 -26.48 -42.30
CA LYS A 357 -3.15 -26.37 -43.58
C LYS A 357 -2.35 -25.07 -43.65
N ALA A 358 -2.99 -23.94 -43.34
CA ALA A 358 -2.33 -22.63 -43.32
C ALA A 358 -1.23 -22.54 -42.23
N PHE A 359 -1.47 -23.13 -41.06
CA PHE A 359 -0.48 -23.19 -39.98
C PHE A 359 0.78 -23.97 -40.40
N ILE A 360 0.64 -25.21 -40.89
CA ILE A 360 1.78 -26.05 -41.29
C ILE A 360 2.55 -25.39 -42.43
N ARG A 361 1.86 -24.79 -43.42
CA ARG A 361 2.52 -24.00 -44.47
C ARG A 361 3.44 -22.93 -43.87
N ARG A 362 2.92 -22.16 -42.91
CA ARG A 362 3.68 -21.08 -42.25
C ARG A 362 4.76 -21.59 -41.32
N VAL A 363 4.63 -22.80 -40.77
CA VAL A 363 5.71 -23.48 -40.04
C VAL A 363 6.91 -23.76 -40.94
N PHE A 364 6.70 -24.26 -42.16
CA PHE A 364 7.82 -24.47 -43.09
C PHE A 364 8.41 -23.16 -43.62
N ILE A 365 7.59 -22.12 -43.81
CA ILE A 365 8.07 -20.75 -44.05
C ILE A 365 8.94 -20.24 -42.89
N PHE A 366 8.52 -20.47 -41.63
CA PHE A 366 9.29 -20.13 -40.44
C PHE A 366 10.66 -20.83 -40.43
N ILE A 367 10.68 -22.13 -40.73
CA ILE A 367 11.91 -22.93 -40.84
C ILE A 367 12.85 -22.28 -41.85
N ARG A 368 12.35 -21.96 -43.06
CA ARG A 368 13.13 -21.28 -44.09
C ARG A 368 13.71 -19.95 -43.62
N PHE A 369 12.91 -19.11 -42.97
CA PHE A 369 13.41 -17.85 -42.43
C PHE A 369 14.50 -18.02 -41.36
N CYS A 370 14.35 -19.01 -40.49
CA CYS A 370 15.32 -19.31 -39.45
C CYS A 370 16.66 -19.75 -40.03
N ILE A 371 16.64 -20.57 -41.08
CA ILE A 371 17.84 -20.99 -41.80
C ILE A 371 18.49 -19.80 -42.52
N LEU A 372 17.73 -19.05 -43.32
CA LEU A 372 18.24 -17.89 -44.06
C LEU A 372 18.83 -16.81 -43.16
N LYS A 373 18.25 -16.60 -41.98
CA LYS A 373 18.71 -15.61 -41.00
C LYS A 373 19.68 -16.18 -39.96
N ASN A 374 20.00 -17.47 -40.04
CA ASN A 374 20.81 -18.21 -39.07
C ASN A 374 20.38 -17.98 -37.60
N LYS A 375 19.07 -18.10 -37.33
CA LYS A 375 18.47 -17.88 -36.01
C LYS A 375 17.58 -19.05 -35.59
N TYR A 376 17.53 -19.34 -34.30
CA TYR A 376 16.67 -20.39 -33.71
C TYR A 376 16.85 -21.80 -34.30
N LEU A 377 18.05 -22.15 -34.79
CA LEU A 377 18.32 -23.44 -35.42
C LEU A 377 17.94 -24.65 -34.55
N ARG A 378 18.22 -24.61 -33.24
CA ARG A 378 17.83 -25.69 -32.31
C ARG A 378 16.32 -25.93 -32.27
N ARG A 379 15.54 -24.84 -32.33
CA ARG A 379 14.07 -24.91 -32.38
C ARG A 379 13.60 -25.49 -33.70
N VAL A 380 14.25 -25.14 -34.81
CA VAL A 380 13.98 -25.75 -36.13
C VAL A 380 14.22 -27.26 -36.10
N LEU A 381 15.39 -27.70 -35.61
CA LEU A 381 15.72 -29.12 -35.54
C LEU A 381 14.74 -29.90 -34.65
N LEU A 382 14.38 -29.33 -33.48
CA LEU A 382 13.39 -29.95 -32.60
C LEU A 382 12.02 -30.02 -33.28
N LEU A 383 11.59 -28.96 -33.95
CA LEU A 383 10.32 -28.91 -34.66
C LEU A 383 10.27 -29.94 -35.79
N CYS A 384 11.34 -30.07 -36.59
CA CYS A 384 11.45 -31.11 -37.61
C CYS A 384 11.37 -32.50 -36.99
N SER A 385 12.10 -32.76 -35.90
CA SER A 385 12.04 -34.03 -35.16
C SER A 385 10.65 -34.35 -34.61
N VAL A 386 9.90 -33.34 -34.16
CA VAL A 386 8.54 -33.53 -33.64
C VAL A 386 7.55 -33.80 -34.77
N LEU A 387 7.59 -33.02 -35.84
CA LEU A 387 6.70 -33.17 -36.99
C LEU A 387 6.97 -34.44 -37.80
N SER A 388 8.19 -34.97 -37.79
CA SER A 388 8.53 -36.24 -38.43
C SER A 388 8.21 -37.47 -37.57
N SER A 389 7.77 -37.27 -36.33
CA SER A 389 7.43 -38.35 -35.41
C SER A 389 6.29 -39.22 -35.97
N PRO A 390 6.32 -40.56 -35.72
CA PRO A 390 5.25 -41.46 -36.12
C PRO A 390 3.84 -41.04 -35.63
N MET A 391 3.75 -40.27 -34.55
CA MET A 391 2.45 -39.80 -34.03
C MET A 391 1.67 -38.97 -35.05
N PHE A 392 2.32 -38.15 -35.88
CA PHE A 392 1.61 -37.36 -36.89
C PHE A 392 1.01 -38.23 -38.01
N LYS A 393 1.47 -39.48 -38.19
CA LYS A 393 0.93 -40.40 -39.19
C LYS A 393 -0.45 -40.95 -38.81
N SER A 394 -0.87 -40.83 -37.55
CA SER A 394 -2.22 -41.25 -37.13
C SER A 394 -3.32 -40.37 -37.70
N ILE A 395 -2.99 -39.14 -38.14
CA ILE A 395 -3.92 -38.19 -38.76
C ILE A 395 -3.51 -37.98 -40.24
N PRO A 396 -4.08 -38.75 -41.19
CA PRO A 396 -3.56 -38.82 -42.57
C PRO A 396 -3.56 -37.47 -43.31
N TRP A 397 -4.60 -36.65 -43.14
CA TRP A 397 -4.70 -35.35 -43.81
C TRP A 397 -3.62 -34.37 -43.31
N LEU A 398 -3.33 -34.39 -42.01
CA LEU A 398 -2.30 -33.54 -41.41
C LEU A 398 -0.90 -33.98 -41.84
N TYR A 399 -0.65 -35.30 -41.85
CA TYR A 399 0.59 -35.86 -42.36
C TYR A 399 0.83 -35.50 -43.83
N LYS A 400 -0.23 -35.54 -44.65
CA LYS A 400 -0.17 -35.10 -46.05
C LYS A 400 0.25 -33.63 -46.16
N PHE A 401 -0.31 -32.72 -45.36
CA PHE A 401 0.12 -31.32 -45.35
C PHE A 401 1.60 -31.17 -44.98
N ILE A 402 2.07 -31.91 -43.96
CA ILE A 402 3.48 -31.89 -43.56
C ILE A 402 4.38 -32.34 -44.72
N GLN A 403 4.03 -33.41 -45.44
CA GLN A 403 4.80 -33.90 -46.58
C GLN A 403 4.83 -32.90 -47.74
N ILE A 404 3.69 -32.29 -48.09
CA ILE A 404 3.61 -31.26 -49.14
C ILE A 404 4.55 -30.10 -48.81
N TYR A 405 4.41 -29.52 -47.61
CA TYR A 405 5.16 -28.33 -47.23
C TYR A 405 6.64 -28.60 -46.92
N ALA A 406 6.99 -29.80 -46.49
CA ALA A 406 8.38 -30.26 -46.44
C ALA A 406 9.00 -30.36 -47.83
N SER A 407 8.25 -30.88 -48.81
CA SER A 407 8.72 -31.01 -50.19
C SER A 407 8.93 -29.66 -50.86
N GLU A 408 8.04 -28.70 -50.59
CA GLU A 408 8.21 -27.30 -51.00
C GLU A 408 9.46 -26.67 -50.37
N ALA A 409 9.64 -26.82 -49.06
CA ALA A 409 10.82 -26.34 -48.36
C ALA A 409 12.13 -26.93 -48.94
N TYR A 410 12.13 -28.22 -49.28
CA TYR A 410 13.25 -28.89 -49.95
C TYR A 410 13.54 -28.31 -51.34
N CYS A 411 12.51 -28.12 -52.16
CA CYS A 411 12.63 -27.51 -53.49
C CYS A 411 13.20 -26.08 -53.42
N GLN A 412 12.94 -25.38 -52.31
CA GLN A 412 13.42 -24.03 -52.02
C GLN A 412 14.81 -24.00 -51.34
N HIS A 413 15.65 -25.00 -51.63
CA HIS A 413 17.04 -25.12 -51.19
C HIS A 413 17.26 -25.35 -49.69
N LEU A 414 16.39 -26.14 -49.04
CA LEU A 414 16.61 -26.63 -47.66
C LEU A 414 16.87 -28.14 -47.66
N PRO A 415 18.06 -28.62 -48.08
CA PRO A 415 18.32 -30.03 -48.32
C PRO A 415 18.16 -30.92 -47.07
N PHE A 416 18.49 -30.41 -45.88
CA PHE A 416 18.40 -31.15 -44.62
C PHE A 416 16.96 -31.60 -44.26
N ILE A 417 15.93 -31.01 -44.90
CA ILE A 417 14.54 -31.42 -44.70
C ILE A 417 14.34 -32.89 -45.11
N ALA A 418 15.08 -33.38 -46.11
CA ALA A 418 15.02 -34.77 -46.57
C ALA A 418 15.50 -35.77 -45.50
N ASP A 419 16.28 -35.34 -44.51
CA ASP A 419 16.73 -36.19 -43.40
C ASP A 419 15.58 -36.51 -42.42
N TYR A 420 14.51 -35.71 -42.44
CA TYR A 420 13.37 -35.84 -41.51
C TYR A 420 12.08 -36.29 -42.21
N PHE A 421 11.88 -35.94 -43.49
CA PHE A 421 10.61 -36.13 -44.19
C PHE A 421 10.80 -36.81 -45.54
N SER A 422 9.83 -37.65 -45.92
CA SER A 422 9.73 -38.19 -47.27
C SER A 422 9.31 -37.09 -48.26
N ILE A 423 10.14 -36.82 -49.25
CA ILE A 423 9.89 -35.79 -50.27
C ILE A 423 8.98 -36.36 -51.36
N ILE A 424 7.88 -35.67 -51.65
CA ILE A 424 6.88 -36.01 -52.66
C ILE A 424 6.82 -34.92 -53.74
N ASN A 425 6.34 -35.26 -54.93
CA ASN A 425 6.23 -34.33 -56.06
C ASN A 425 4.85 -33.66 -56.12
N GLU A 426 4.40 -33.09 -55.00
CA GLU A 426 3.20 -32.23 -54.93
C GLU A 426 3.65 -30.80 -54.59
N LYS A 427 3.11 -29.80 -55.28
CA LYS A 427 3.45 -28.39 -55.09
C LYS A 427 2.25 -27.57 -54.59
N ASP A 428 2.50 -26.59 -53.72
CA ASP A 428 1.53 -25.58 -53.28
C ASP A 428 2.02 -24.18 -53.71
N GLU A 429 1.41 -23.65 -54.77
CA GLU A 429 1.72 -22.31 -55.30
C GLU A 429 1.55 -21.18 -54.26
N ILE A 430 0.74 -21.41 -53.22
CA ILE A 430 0.52 -20.43 -52.15
C ILE A 430 1.75 -20.33 -51.25
N PHE A 431 2.58 -21.38 -51.14
CA PHE A 431 3.78 -21.39 -50.29
C PHE A 431 4.75 -20.28 -50.67
N GLU A 432 5.14 -20.21 -51.94
CA GLU A 432 6.13 -19.24 -52.39
C GLU A 432 5.58 -17.81 -52.38
N LYS A 433 4.28 -17.66 -52.65
CA LYS A 433 3.57 -16.38 -52.52
C LYS A 433 3.58 -15.88 -51.07
N GLU A 434 3.19 -16.70 -50.10
CA GLU A 434 3.24 -16.31 -48.68
C GLU A 434 4.68 -16.07 -48.21
N PHE A 435 5.64 -16.91 -48.62
CA PHE A 435 7.05 -16.72 -48.29
C PHE A 435 7.56 -15.36 -48.78
N SER A 436 7.28 -15.00 -50.02
CA SER A 436 7.69 -13.72 -50.61
C SER A 436 7.11 -12.53 -49.82
N ILE A 437 5.82 -12.61 -49.45
CA ILE A 437 5.15 -11.53 -48.70
C ILE A 437 5.68 -11.42 -47.26
N PHE A 438 5.91 -12.54 -46.59
CA PHE A 438 6.50 -12.52 -45.24
C PHE A 438 7.99 -12.14 -45.26
N SER A 439 8.68 -12.35 -46.38
CA SER A 439 10.08 -11.95 -46.56
C SER A 439 10.23 -10.44 -46.66
N SER A 440 9.27 -9.77 -47.32
CA SER A 440 9.19 -8.30 -47.39
C SER A 440 8.61 -7.67 -46.12
N SER A 441 7.97 -8.44 -45.25
CA SER A 441 7.35 -7.95 -44.02
C SER A 441 8.32 -7.99 -42.83
N LYS A 442 8.22 -7.03 -41.90
CA LYS A 442 8.95 -7.06 -40.62
C LYS A 442 8.34 -8.10 -39.67
N ILE A 443 8.61 -9.39 -39.93
CA ILE A 443 8.17 -10.48 -39.06
C ILE A 443 9.07 -10.64 -37.82
N GLN A 444 8.46 -10.83 -36.65
CA GLN A 444 9.17 -11.22 -35.45
C GLN A 444 9.30 -12.75 -35.39
N LEU A 445 10.48 -13.27 -35.73
CA LEU A 445 10.72 -14.72 -35.76
C LEU A 445 10.44 -15.43 -34.43
N LYS A 446 10.54 -14.76 -33.28
CA LYS A 446 10.31 -15.40 -31.99
C LYS A 446 8.87 -15.93 -31.85
N VAL A 447 7.90 -15.18 -32.37
CA VAL A 447 6.45 -15.46 -32.22
C VAL A 447 5.78 -15.99 -33.48
N PHE A 448 6.39 -15.79 -34.66
CA PHE A 448 5.89 -16.33 -35.93
C PHE A 448 5.72 -17.86 -35.86
N PRO A 449 4.62 -18.44 -36.38
CA PRO A 449 3.65 -17.87 -37.31
C PRO A 449 2.50 -17.07 -36.67
N PHE A 450 2.51 -16.84 -35.36
CA PHE A 450 1.44 -16.13 -34.64
C PHE A 450 1.69 -14.61 -34.56
N LYS A 451 0.62 -13.82 -34.36
CA LYS A 451 0.75 -12.41 -33.96
C LYS A 451 1.22 -12.35 -32.49
N ASP A 452 1.83 -11.24 -32.08
CA ASP A 452 2.35 -11.10 -30.71
C ASP A 452 1.21 -11.22 -29.68
N LYS A 453 1.39 -12.09 -28.69
CA LYS A 453 0.43 -12.39 -27.59
C LYS A 453 -0.94 -12.95 -28.00
N THR A 454 -1.15 -13.37 -29.24
CA THR A 454 -2.42 -13.99 -29.67
C THR A 454 -2.20 -15.41 -30.21
N CYS A 455 -3.28 -16.19 -30.27
CA CYS A 455 -3.31 -17.49 -30.95
C CYS A 455 -3.75 -17.37 -32.42
N THR A 456 -3.76 -16.15 -32.97
CA THR A 456 -4.10 -15.89 -34.37
C THR A 456 -2.84 -15.88 -35.23
N LEU A 457 -2.91 -16.48 -36.40
CA LEU A 457 -1.78 -16.49 -37.33
C LEU A 457 -1.52 -15.07 -37.86
N SER A 458 -0.27 -14.76 -38.19
CA SER A 458 0.13 -13.50 -38.80
C SER A 458 -0.56 -13.34 -40.14
N GLU A 459 -1.34 -12.27 -40.32
CA GLU A 459 -2.04 -11.99 -41.57
C GLU A 459 -1.26 -11.01 -42.42
N ASN A 460 -1.38 -11.17 -43.74
CA ASN A 460 -0.81 -10.23 -44.70
C ASN A 460 -1.62 -8.93 -44.71
N HIS A 461 -1.10 -7.89 -44.08
CA HIS A 461 -1.59 -6.53 -44.32
C HIS A 461 -1.24 -6.03 -45.74
N GLN A 462 -0.31 -6.69 -46.45
CA GLN A 462 0.24 -6.25 -47.74
C GLN A 462 -0.60 -6.61 -48.98
N THR A 463 -1.62 -7.48 -48.89
CA THR A 463 -2.50 -7.79 -50.04
C THR A 463 -3.35 -6.60 -50.49
N ARG A 464 -3.35 -5.46 -49.76
CA ARG A 464 -3.97 -4.21 -50.19
C ARG A 464 -3.02 -3.14 -50.71
N GLN A 465 -1.70 -3.24 -50.54
CA GLN A 465 -0.84 -2.05 -50.71
C GLN A 465 0.47 -2.23 -51.51
N TYR A 466 0.93 -3.44 -51.82
CA TYR A 466 2.29 -3.64 -52.36
C TYR A 466 2.40 -4.32 -53.73
N THR A 467 1.57 -3.93 -54.69
CA THR A 467 1.98 -4.03 -56.10
C THR A 467 2.66 -2.72 -56.51
N THR A 468 3.93 -2.86 -56.93
CA THR A 468 4.72 -1.92 -57.75
C THR A 468 5.28 -0.67 -57.07
N TYR A 469 6.46 -0.79 -56.44
CA TYR A 469 7.50 0.24 -56.51
C TYR A 469 8.88 -0.43 -56.58
N LYS A 470 9.26 -0.87 -57.79
CA LYS A 470 10.68 -1.02 -58.13
C LYS A 470 11.29 0.38 -58.11
N SER A 471 12.46 0.51 -57.50
CA SER A 471 13.29 1.72 -57.48
C SER A 471 13.30 2.38 -58.87
N ALA A 472 12.58 3.48 -59.04
CA ALA A 472 12.60 4.25 -60.26
C ALA A 472 14.04 4.74 -60.48
N GLN A 473 14.65 4.33 -61.59
CA GLN A 473 15.74 5.12 -62.16
C GLN A 473 15.18 6.53 -62.36
N THR A 474 15.85 7.55 -61.81
CA THR A 474 15.49 8.95 -62.03
C THR A 474 15.45 9.18 -63.54
N ASP A 475 14.29 9.62 -64.03
CA ASP A 475 14.09 9.96 -65.44
C ASP A 475 15.10 11.05 -65.83
N SER A 476 15.89 10.83 -66.88
CA SER A 476 16.95 11.76 -67.30
C SER A 476 16.39 13.15 -67.65
N ARG A 477 15.11 13.25 -67.99
CA ARG A 477 14.43 14.53 -68.25
C ARG A 477 14.22 15.37 -66.99
N LEU A 478 14.17 14.74 -65.81
CA LEU A 478 14.11 15.46 -64.53
C LEU A 478 15.48 16.06 -64.16
N GLU A 479 16.58 15.51 -64.69
CA GLU A 479 17.92 16.05 -64.46
C GLU A 479 18.12 17.39 -65.17
N GLU A 480 17.52 17.59 -66.35
CA GLU A 480 17.55 18.84 -67.10
C GLU A 480 16.87 20.02 -66.37
N LEU A 481 15.98 19.72 -65.43
CA LEU A 481 15.24 20.71 -64.64
C LEU A 481 16.01 21.18 -63.38
N ASN A 482 17.24 20.70 -63.16
CA ASN A 482 18.05 20.99 -61.98
C ASN A 482 17.32 20.71 -60.65
N ILE A 483 16.45 19.70 -60.61
CA ILE A 483 15.71 19.33 -59.40
C ILE A 483 16.65 18.63 -58.41
N PRO A 484 16.67 19.00 -57.11
CA PRO A 484 17.49 18.32 -56.11
C PRO A 484 17.22 16.80 -56.08
N LEU A 485 18.28 15.99 -56.00
CA LEU A 485 18.19 14.52 -56.06
C LEU A 485 17.25 13.92 -54.99
N LEU A 486 17.19 14.56 -53.82
CA LEU A 486 16.31 14.18 -52.71
C LEU A 486 14.82 14.26 -53.07
N ILE A 487 14.48 15.14 -54.01
CA ILE A 487 13.12 15.44 -54.46
C ILE A 487 12.82 14.67 -55.74
N ALA A 488 13.79 14.59 -56.65
CA ALA A 488 13.67 13.89 -57.93
C ALA A 488 13.20 12.43 -57.77
N ARG A 489 13.61 11.74 -56.70
CA ARG A 489 13.17 10.36 -56.40
C ARG A 489 11.67 10.20 -56.15
N TYR A 490 10.96 11.28 -55.85
CA TYR A 490 9.51 11.29 -55.67
C TYR A 490 8.77 11.75 -56.90
N LEU A 491 9.47 12.13 -57.96
CA LEU A 491 8.88 12.68 -59.17
C LEU A 491 9.06 11.72 -60.33
N TYR A 492 8.13 11.75 -61.28
CA TYR A 492 8.27 11.09 -62.57
C TYR A 492 7.67 11.96 -63.67
N TYR A 493 8.19 11.82 -64.89
CA TYR A 493 7.75 12.57 -66.05
C TYR A 493 6.78 11.72 -66.87
N ASP A 494 5.61 12.25 -67.19
CA ASP A 494 4.58 11.57 -67.97
C ASP A 494 4.01 12.53 -69.02
N THR A 495 4.23 12.19 -70.29
CA THR A 495 3.86 13.00 -71.46
C THR A 495 2.37 12.93 -71.79
N GLU A 496 1.64 11.96 -71.23
CA GLU A 496 0.24 11.69 -71.56
C GLU A 496 -0.74 12.16 -70.48
N ILE A 497 -0.25 12.96 -69.53
CA ILE A 497 -1.06 13.39 -68.39
C ILE A 497 -2.16 14.36 -68.77
N SER A 498 -3.36 14.08 -68.28
CA SER A 498 -4.46 15.02 -68.35
C SER A 498 -4.26 16.17 -67.35
N THR A 499 -4.70 17.38 -67.71
CA THR A 499 -4.70 18.53 -66.78
C THR A 499 -5.51 18.26 -65.50
N SER A 500 -6.47 17.33 -65.56
CA SER A 500 -7.27 16.90 -64.41
C SER A 500 -6.45 16.04 -63.44
N ASP A 501 -5.70 15.06 -63.95
CA ASP A 501 -4.88 14.16 -63.12
C ASP A 501 -3.74 14.92 -62.44
N GLN A 502 -3.16 15.90 -63.15
CA GLN A 502 -2.14 16.75 -62.56
C GLN A 502 -2.68 17.60 -61.41
N LYS A 503 -3.84 18.23 -61.58
CA LYS A 503 -4.52 18.99 -60.51
C LYS A 503 -4.87 18.09 -59.33
N PHE A 504 -5.31 16.86 -59.58
CA PHE A 504 -5.58 15.90 -58.52
C PHE A 504 -4.31 15.57 -57.71
N CYS A 505 -3.17 15.35 -58.39
CA CYS A 505 -1.89 15.15 -57.71
C CYS A 505 -1.46 16.37 -56.88
N GLN A 506 -1.66 17.59 -57.40
CA GLN A 506 -1.42 18.83 -56.66
C GLN A 506 -2.27 18.90 -55.37
N PHE A 507 -3.58 18.63 -55.46
CA PHE A 507 -4.47 18.60 -54.29
C PHE A 507 -4.05 17.57 -53.25
N GLN A 508 -3.64 16.37 -53.66
CA GLN A 508 -3.16 15.36 -52.73
C GLN A 508 -1.86 15.78 -51.99
N ILE A 509 -0.99 16.55 -52.64
CA ILE A 509 0.19 17.12 -51.99
C ILE A 509 -0.21 18.26 -51.03
N GLU A 510 -1.19 19.09 -51.39
CA GLU A 510 -1.74 20.12 -50.50
C GLU A 510 -2.36 19.51 -49.22
N ASP A 511 -3.14 18.44 -49.39
CA ASP A 511 -3.71 17.68 -48.27
C ASP A 511 -2.62 17.14 -47.34
N LEU A 512 -1.54 16.58 -47.92
CA LEU A 512 -0.39 16.12 -47.14
C LEU A 512 0.34 17.26 -46.42
N ILE A 513 0.48 18.42 -47.04
CA ILE A 513 1.07 19.61 -46.39
C ILE A 513 0.22 20.01 -45.19
N GLN A 514 -1.10 20.05 -45.35
CA GLN A 514 -2.01 20.40 -44.26
C GLN A 514 -1.95 19.34 -43.14
N GLU A 515 -1.97 18.05 -43.47
CA GLU A 515 -1.83 16.96 -42.49
C GLU A 515 -0.56 17.10 -41.65
N GLN A 516 0.58 17.44 -42.27
CA GLN A 516 1.83 17.62 -41.53
C GLN A 516 1.85 18.89 -40.68
N LYS A 517 1.19 19.97 -41.11
CA LYS A 517 1.00 21.17 -40.28
C LYS A 517 0.14 20.85 -39.05
N ASP A 518 -0.95 20.11 -39.23
CA ASP A 518 -1.82 19.71 -38.12
C ASP A 518 -1.05 18.81 -37.15
N LYS A 519 -0.27 17.86 -37.67
CA LYS A 519 0.62 16.99 -36.87
C LYS A 519 1.68 17.77 -36.09
N TYR A 520 2.22 18.87 -36.65
CA TYR A 520 3.12 19.77 -35.93
C TYR A 520 2.42 20.37 -34.71
N VAL A 521 1.22 20.94 -34.90
CA VAL A 521 0.43 21.56 -33.84
C VAL A 521 0.06 20.55 -32.75
N GLU A 522 -0.30 19.32 -33.14
CA GLU A 522 -0.57 18.23 -32.19
C GLU A 522 0.66 17.88 -31.36
N CYS A 523 1.84 17.75 -31.99
CA CYS A 523 3.09 17.45 -31.29
C CYS A 523 3.48 18.58 -30.33
N GLU A 524 3.31 19.84 -30.73
CA GLU A 524 3.57 21.02 -29.89
C GLU A 524 2.62 21.04 -28.68
N LYS A 525 1.33 20.83 -28.91
CA LYS A 525 0.33 20.73 -27.84
C LYS A 525 0.65 19.61 -26.87
N ALA A 526 1.06 18.44 -27.38
CA ALA A 526 1.46 17.31 -26.55
C ALA A 526 2.66 17.66 -25.66
N HIS A 527 3.68 18.33 -26.21
CA HIS A 527 4.85 18.78 -25.47
C HIS A 527 4.49 19.80 -24.37
N LEU A 528 3.67 20.80 -24.70
CA LEU A 528 3.22 21.81 -23.74
C LEU A 528 2.30 21.24 -22.64
N SER A 529 1.59 20.15 -22.94
CA SER A 529 0.67 19.51 -21.99
C SER A 529 1.35 18.61 -20.95
N THR A 530 2.65 18.29 -21.10
CA THR A 530 3.32 17.37 -20.18
C THR A 530 3.45 17.98 -18.79
N LYS A 531 2.89 17.28 -17.80
CA LYS A 531 2.95 17.66 -16.39
C LYS A 531 4.17 17.05 -15.72
N TYR A 532 4.82 17.84 -14.87
CA TYR A 532 5.96 17.42 -14.06
C TYR A 532 5.56 17.35 -12.57
N PRO A 533 6.19 16.46 -11.78
CA PRO A 533 5.93 16.41 -10.35
C PRO A 533 6.27 17.73 -9.68
N ARG A 534 5.39 18.21 -8.78
CA ARG A 534 5.66 19.39 -7.95
C ARG A 534 6.51 18.97 -6.75
N LEU A 535 7.75 19.43 -6.66
CA LEU A 535 8.73 18.98 -5.65
C LEU A 535 8.30 19.23 -4.20
N ASN A 536 7.44 20.21 -3.96
CA ASN A 536 6.90 20.50 -2.63
C ASN A 536 5.99 19.39 -2.09
N LYS A 537 5.50 18.47 -2.94
CA LYS A 537 4.69 17.32 -2.51
C LYS A 537 5.49 16.13 -1.99
N PHE A 538 6.82 16.19 -1.95
CA PHE A 538 7.69 15.06 -1.63
C PHE A 538 8.56 15.32 -0.40
N LEU A 539 9.07 14.25 0.21
CA LEU A 539 9.97 14.32 1.36
C LEU A 539 11.27 15.07 1.02
N THR A 540 11.83 15.80 1.97
CA THR A 540 13.02 16.65 1.77
C THR A 540 14.22 15.86 1.25
N ALA A 541 14.45 14.66 1.80
CA ALA A 541 15.49 13.73 1.34
C ALA A 541 15.35 13.31 -0.14
N GLY A 542 14.13 13.38 -0.68
CA GLY A 542 13.82 13.04 -2.06
C GLY A 542 13.90 14.19 -3.06
N LYS A 543 13.85 15.45 -2.60
CA LYS A 543 13.67 16.63 -3.48
C LYS A 543 14.80 16.78 -4.50
N ILE A 544 16.06 16.60 -4.08
CA ILE A 544 17.23 16.72 -4.97
C ILE A 544 17.21 15.62 -6.03
N ASN A 545 16.95 14.37 -5.63
CA ASN A 545 16.89 13.23 -6.53
C ASN A 545 15.75 13.38 -7.56
N LEU A 546 14.57 13.79 -7.09
CA LEU A 546 13.41 14.06 -7.93
C LEU A 546 13.64 15.23 -8.88
N LEU A 547 14.33 16.28 -8.45
CA LEU A 547 14.71 17.39 -9.32
C LEU A 547 15.62 16.90 -10.44
N GLY A 548 16.67 16.13 -10.12
CA GLY A 548 17.57 15.54 -11.11
C GLY A 548 16.84 14.64 -12.12
N ALA A 549 15.96 13.75 -11.64
CA ALA A 549 15.16 12.90 -12.51
C ALA A 549 14.17 13.71 -13.38
N THR A 550 13.58 14.77 -12.82
CA THR A 550 12.67 15.67 -13.56
C THR A 550 13.42 16.43 -14.66
N ILE A 551 14.64 16.91 -14.39
CA ILE A 551 15.49 17.57 -15.39
C ILE A 551 15.85 16.59 -16.50
N ALA A 552 16.33 15.39 -16.18
CA ALA A 552 16.68 14.38 -17.17
C ALA A 552 15.48 13.95 -18.05
N TYR A 553 14.28 13.87 -17.45
CA TYR A 553 13.05 13.59 -18.18
C TYR A 553 12.67 14.76 -19.12
N LYS A 554 12.74 16.01 -18.63
CA LYS A 554 12.52 17.22 -19.44
C LYS A 554 13.47 17.31 -20.63
N GLU A 555 14.77 17.08 -20.40
CA GLU A 555 15.77 17.08 -21.47
C GLU A 555 15.46 16.03 -22.55
N SER A 556 15.09 14.82 -22.12
CA SER A 556 14.74 13.73 -23.04
C SER A 556 13.48 14.04 -23.83
N GLU A 557 12.50 14.68 -23.21
CA GLU A 557 11.28 15.13 -23.87
C GLU A 557 11.53 16.26 -24.86
N ASN A 558 12.31 17.28 -24.48
CA ASN A 558 12.71 18.38 -25.36
C ASN A 558 13.49 17.85 -26.57
N ALA A 559 14.37 16.87 -26.37
CA ALA A 559 15.12 16.25 -27.46
C ALA A 559 14.21 15.48 -28.44
N ILE A 560 13.14 14.84 -27.94
CA ILE A 560 12.11 14.20 -28.77
C ILE A 560 11.34 15.25 -29.57
N TRP A 561 10.91 16.32 -28.91
CA TRP A 561 10.18 17.42 -29.54
C TRP A 561 11.01 18.06 -30.66
N GLU A 562 12.26 18.44 -30.38
CA GLU A 562 13.17 19.02 -31.38
C GLU A 562 13.46 18.08 -32.55
N PHE A 563 13.51 16.77 -32.30
CA PHE A 563 13.62 15.78 -33.37
C PHE A 563 12.36 15.75 -34.24
N GLN A 564 11.17 15.65 -33.64
CA GLN A 564 9.91 15.61 -34.38
C GLN A 564 9.67 16.89 -35.17
N LYS A 565 9.89 18.05 -34.54
CA LYS A 565 9.82 19.38 -35.14
C LYS A 565 10.69 19.47 -36.40
N ARG A 566 11.95 19.03 -36.30
CA ARG A 566 12.89 19.03 -37.42
C ARG A 566 12.42 18.13 -38.55
N VAL A 567 12.08 16.87 -38.26
CA VAL A 567 11.65 15.90 -39.30
C VAL A 567 10.38 16.39 -40.02
N ILE A 568 9.41 16.94 -39.29
CA ILE A 568 8.19 17.48 -39.89
C ILE A 568 8.51 18.69 -40.77
N ASN A 569 9.36 19.62 -40.31
CA ASN A 569 9.75 20.80 -41.09
C ASN A 569 10.55 20.44 -42.35
N ASP A 570 11.49 19.50 -42.25
CA ASP A 570 12.27 19.01 -43.39
C ASP A 570 11.34 18.38 -44.44
N TYR A 571 10.36 17.59 -43.99
CA TYR A 571 9.39 16.94 -44.89
C TYR A 571 8.40 17.95 -45.49
N LEU A 572 7.94 18.95 -44.73
CA LEU A 572 7.17 20.07 -45.27
C LEU A 572 7.95 20.84 -46.34
N GLY A 573 9.27 21.02 -46.16
CA GLY A 573 10.15 21.59 -47.18
C GLY A 573 10.14 20.80 -48.48
N VAL A 574 10.23 19.46 -48.39
CA VAL A 574 10.13 18.56 -49.55
C VAL A 574 8.76 18.66 -50.22
N LEU A 575 7.67 18.62 -49.46
CA LEU A 575 6.30 18.67 -50.00
C LEU A 575 6.02 20.00 -50.71
N ASN A 576 6.41 21.14 -50.11
CA ASN A 576 6.23 22.47 -50.71
C ASN A 576 7.02 22.60 -52.02
N GLU A 577 8.23 22.04 -52.08
CA GLU A 577 9.05 22.08 -53.28
C GLU A 577 8.50 21.17 -54.38
N ILE A 578 7.96 20.00 -54.03
CA ILE A 578 7.22 19.14 -54.96
C ILE A 578 5.99 19.86 -55.49
N HIS A 579 5.18 20.47 -54.62
CA HIS A 579 4.00 21.26 -55.02
C HIS A 579 4.38 22.39 -55.98
N ARG A 580 5.45 23.13 -55.68
CA ARG A 580 5.99 24.19 -56.54
C ARG A 580 6.35 23.65 -57.93
N LEU A 581 7.03 22.50 -58.01
CA LEU A 581 7.44 21.87 -59.27
C LEU A 581 6.23 21.37 -60.08
N LEU A 582 5.23 20.77 -59.41
CA LEU A 582 3.98 20.34 -60.05
C LEU A 582 3.20 21.53 -60.62
N CYS A 583 3.25 22.70 -59.98
CA CYS A 583 2.63 23.93 -60.49
C CYS A 583 3.37 24.54 -61.68
N GLN A 584 4.69 24.34 -61.78
CA GLN A 584 5.53 24.92 -62.84
C GLN A 584 5.63 24.07 -64.09
N HIS A 585 5.51 22.75 -63.97
CA HIS A 585 5.75 21.81 -65.08
C HIS A 585 4.54 20.88 -65.29
N PRO A 586 3.77 21.03 -66.39
CA PRO A 586 2.50 20.32 -66.62
C PRO A 586 2.63 18.79 -66.77
N ASN A 587 3.84 18.29 -67.05
CA ASN A 587 4.10 16.88 -67.35
C ASN A 587 4.80 16.12 -66.20
N ILE A 588 4.84 16.69 -65.00
CA ILE A 588 5.45 16.06 -63.81
C ILE A 588 4.36 15.60 -62.86
N MET A 589 4.57 14.42 -62.26
CA MET A 589 3.76 13.88 -61.17
C MET A 589 4.59 13.52 -59.95
N ALA A 590 3.94 13.51 -58.80
CA ALA A 590 4.51 13.03 -57.55
C ALA A 590 4.04 11.61 -57.21
N ASN A 591 4.99 10.82 -56.74
CA ASN A 591 4.75 9.49 -56.19
C ASN A 591 4.39 9.57 -54.71
N ILE A 592 3.12 9.87 -54.47
CA ILE A 592 2.57 10.12 -53.13
C ILE A 592 2.75 8.94 -52.18
N LYS A 593 2.68 7.70 -52.70
CA LYS A 593 2.85 6.50 -51.87
C LYS A 593 4.27 6.37 -51.33
N ILE A 594 5.29 6.65 -52.15
CA ILE A 594 6.69 6.66 -51.69
C ILE A 594 6.92 7.81 -50.71
N LEU A 595 6.35 8.99 -50.96
CA LEU A 595 6.42 10.13 -50.02
C LEU A 595 5.88 9.77 -48.63
N ILE A 596 4.69 9.20 -48.56
CA ILE A 596 4.06 8.77 -47.30
C ILE A 596 4.91 7.68 -46.62
N PHE A 597 5.42 6.71 -47.39
CA PHE A 597 6.26 5.64 -46.87
C PHE A 597 7.57 6.16 -46.26
N ASP A 598 8.27 7.04 -46.98
CA ASP A 598 9.54 7.62 -46.52
C ASP A 598 9.33 8.52 -45.30
N ASN A 599 8.25 9.30 -45.25
CA ASN A 599 7.89 10.10 -44.07
C ASN A 599 7.67 9.22 -42.84
N ASN A 600 6.85 8.17 -42.99
CA ASN A 600 6.58 7.23 -41.90
C ASN A 600 7.86 6.53 -41.43
N THR A 601 8.76 6.18 -42.35
CA THR A 601 10.04 5.55 -42.04
C THR A 601 11.00 6.53 -41.35
N ALA A 602 11.10 7.77 -41.82
CA ALA A 602 11.94 8.80 -41.21
C ALA A 602 11.54 9.09 -39.75
N ILE A 603 10.23 9.11 -39.48
CA ILE A 603 9.69 9.35 -38.13
C ILE A 603 9.83 8.11 -37.24
N THR A 604 9.54 6.90 -37.73
CA THR A 604 9.42 5.71 -36.86
C THR A 604 10.68 4.84 -36.78
N ASP A 605 11.52 4.82 -37.81
CA ASP A 605 12.66 3.90 -37.91
C ASP A 605 14.01 4.53 -37.62
N SER A 606 14.08 5.85 -37.40
CA SER A 606 15.30 6.51 -36.97
C SER A 606 15.82 5.89 -35.66
N ALA A 607 17.04 5.31 -35.71
CA ALA A 607 17.72 4.79 -34.53
C ALA A 607 17.87 5.86 -33.44
N LYS A 608 18.07 7.12 -33.85
CA LYS A 608 18.11 8.28 -32.95
C LYS A 608 16.78 8.47 -32.22
N TYR A 609 15.65 8.40 -32.93
CA TYR A 609 14.33 8.54 -32.31
C TYR A 609 13.98 7.39 -31.36
N LYS A 610 14.34 6.15 -31.72
CA LYS A 610 14.18 4.97 -30.86
C LYS A 610 14.96 5.13 -29.56
N ASN A 611 16.24 5.52 -29.66
CA ASN A 611 17.09 5.77 -28.49
C ASN A 611 16.51 6.88 -27.59
N LEU A 612 16.04 7.99 -28.18
CA LEU A 612 15.40 9.07 -27.43
C LEU A 612 14.12 8.60 -26.69
N LYS A 613 13.30 7.76 -27.32
CA LYS A 613 12.12 7.15 -26.69
C LYS A 613 12.49 6.21 -25.54
N GLU A 614 13.49 5.36 -25.73
CA GLU A 614 14.00 4.46 -24.69
C GLU A 614 14.54 5.25 -23.50
N ARG A 615 15.33 6.30 -23.76
CA ARG A 615 15.82 7.22 -22.72
C ARG A 615 14.68 7.91 -21.99
N LYS A 616 13.68 8.46 -22.70
CA LYS A 616 12.49 9.06 -22.07
C LYS A 616 11.75 8.04 -21.19
N HIS A 617 11.59 6.80 -21.66
CA HIS A 617 10.94 5.75 -20.89
C HIS A 617 11.73 5.40 -19.62
N ALA A 618 13.05 5.23 -19.72
CA ALA A 618 13.92 4.99 -18.57
C ALA A 618 13.85 6.14 -17.55
N CYS A 619 13.92 7.40 -18.01
CA CYS A 619 13.77 8.58 -17.15
C CYS A 619 12.38 8.62 -16.49
N LYS A 620 11.32 8.26 -17.20
CA LYS A 620 9.96 8.20 -16.65
C LYS A 620 9.84 7.14 -15.57
N LEU A 621 10.41 5.95 -15.77
CA LEU A 621 10.42 4.88 -14.79
C LEU A 621 11.21 5.29 -13.53
N ALA A 622 12.38 5.89 -13.72
CA ALA A 622 13.20 6.39 -12.63
C ALA A 622 12.46 7.47 -11.82
N LEU A 623 11.82 8.42 -12.51
CA LEU A 623 11.03 9.48 -11.89
C LEU A 623 9.84 8.90 -11.09
N TYR A 624 9.13 7.92 -11.66
CA TYR A 624 8.02 7.23 -10.98
C TYR A 624 8.50 6.52 -9.71
N ASN A 625 9.56 5.70 -9.81
CA ASN A 625 10.10 4.96 -8.67
C ASN A 625 10.58 5.90 -7.55
N MET A 626 11.23 7.01 -7.90
CA MET A 626 11.62 8.03 -6.92
C MET A 626 10.42 8.73 -6.31
N ALA A 627 9.40 9.06 -7.11
CA ALA A 627 8.19 9.71 -6.62
C ALA A 627 7.45 8.84 -5.61
N THR A 628 7.34 7.54 -5.86
CA THR A 628 6.76 6.58 -4.92
C THR A 628 7.61 6.42 -3.67
N LYS A 629 8.95 6.31 -3.81
CA LYS A 629 9.87 6.15 -2.67
C LYS A 629 9.85 7.33 -1.71
N PHE A 630 9.72 8.55 -2.24
CA PHE A 630 9.76 9.79 -1.47
C PHE A 630 8.39 10.43 -1.29
N GLN A 631 7.32 9.66 -1.51
CA GLN A 631 5.97 10.09 -1.22
C GLN A 631 5.85 10.25 0.30
N PRO A 632 5.37 11.41 0.80
CA PRO A 632 5.13 11.57 2.22
C PRO A 632 4.06 10.57 2.67
N PRO A 633 4.14 10.07 3.91
CA PRO A 633 3.05 9.31 4.48
C PRO A 633 1.78 10.17 4.55
N ASN A 634 0.63 9.53 4.70
CA ASN A 634 -0.61 10.24 4.92
C ASN A 634 -0.63 10.81 6.34
N TYR A 635 -0.11 12.03 6.51
CA TYR A 635 0.00 12.68 7.82
C TYR A 635 -1.37 12.89 8.49
N GLU A 636 -2.47 13.02 7.76
CA GLU A 636 -3.81 13.11 8.35
C GLU A 636 -4.15 11.82 9.13
N GLN A 637 -3.88 10.66 8.53
CA GLN A 637 -4.10 9.37 9.19
C GLN A 637 -3.14 9.13 10.35
N LEU A 638 -1.88 9.55 10.22
CA LEU A 638 -0.91 9.45 11.30
C LEU A 638 -1.28 10.35 12.49
N ILE A 639 -1.77 11.55 12.22
CA ILE A 639 -2.30 12.46 13.25
C ILE A 639 -3.50 11.81 13.95
N ILE A 640 -4.46 11.25 13.22
CA ILE A 640 -5.62 10.56 13.82
C ILE A 640 -5.16 9.39 14.71
N GLY A 641 -4.22 8.58 14.24
CA GLY A 641 -3.68 7.45 15.00
C GLY A 641 -3.02 7.89 16.31
N GLU A 642 -2.18 8.92 16.27
CA GLU A 642 -1.48 9.42 17.47
C GLU A 642 -2.35 10.29 18.38
N LEU A 643 -3.42 10.89 17.87
CA LEU A 643 -4.36 11.66 18.69
C LEU A 643 -5.01 10.77 19.75
N ALA A 644 -5.40 9.54 19.40
CA ALA A 644 -5.94 8.59 20.38
C ALA A 644 -4.94 8.30 21.51
N ASN A 645 -3.67 8.05 21.17
CA ASN A 645 -2.60 7.82 22.15
C ASN A 645 -2.37 9.02 23.08
N ASN A 646 -2.40 10.24 22.54
CA ASN A 646 -2.22 11.46 23.32
C ASN A 646 -3.45 11.77 24.18
N MET A 647 -4.65 11.42 23.74
CA MET A 647 -5.86 11.57 24.54
C MET A 647 -5.82 10.72 25.82
N PHE A 648 -5.30 9.49 25.76
CA PHE A 648 -5.11 8.67 26.97
C PHE A 648 -4.13 9.28 27.96
N LYS A 649 -3.18 10.09 27.50
CA LYS A 649 -2.15 10.75 28.32
C LYS A 649 -2.50 12.21 28.65
N TYR A 650 -3.66 12.68 28.20
CA TYR A 650 -4.06 14.07 28.37
C TYR A 650 -4.54 14.31 29.80
N ASP A 651 -3.86 15.19 30.50
CA ASP A 651 -4.24 15.56 31.86
C ASP A 651 -5.35 16.62 31.81
N MET A 652 -6.59 16.17 32.05
CA MET A 652 -7.78 17.02 32.02
C MET A 652 -7.74 18.13 33.09
N SER A 653 -7.09 17.90 34.23
CA SER A 653 -7.10 18.82 35.37
C SER A 653 -6.33 20.11 35.06
N ILE A 654 -5.15 19.95 34.47
CA ILE A 654 -4.28 21.06 34.08
C ILE A 654 -4.35 21.37 32.58
N LYS A 655 -5.21 20.65 31.83
CA LYS A 655 -5.38 20.76 30.38
C LYS A 655 -4.06 20.66 29.63
N TYR A 656 -3.34 19.56 29.77
CA TYR A 656 -1.99 19.40 29.22
C TYR A 656 -1.78 18.03 28.56
N SER A 657 -1.27 18.04 27.33
CA SER A 657 -0.68 16.87 26.66
C SER A 657 0.85 17.02 26.67
N ALA A 658 1.59 15.98 27.02
CA ALA A 658 3.06 16.00 26.90
C ALA A 658 3.51 16.06 25.42
N PRO A 659 4.73 16.56 25.12
CA PRO A 659 5.31 16.48 23.79
C PRO A 659 5.40 15.03 23.30
N SER A 660 5.09 14.79 22.03
CA SER A 660 5.06 13.44 21.45
C SER A 660 5.32 13.43 19.94
N VAL A 661 5.27 12.24 19.34
CA VAL A 661 5.41 12.06 17.88
C VAL A 661 4.30 12.81 17.12
N LEU A 662 3.17 13.10 17.78
CA LEU A 662 2.09 13.91 17.22
C LEU A 662 2.57 15.30 16.80
N ASP A 663 3.43 15.95 17.61
CA ASP A 663 3.94 17.30 17.32
C ASP A 663 4.70 17.31 15.99
N TYR A 664 5.51 16.28 15.74
CA TYR A 664 6.23 16.10 14.47
C TYR A 664 5.29 15.88 13.29
N TYR A 665 4.23 15.06 13.44
CA TYR A 665 3.27 14.83 12.36
C TYR A 665 2.45 16.09 12.06
N VAL A 666 2.05 16.84 13.08
CA VAL A 666 1.38 18.14 12.94
C VAL A 666 2.30 19.14 12.23
N GLN A 667 3.58 19.23 12.63
CA GLN A 667 4.57 20.08 11.97
C GLN A 667 4.71 19.76 10.48
N GLU A 668 4.94 18.49 10.15
CA GLU A 668 5.09 18.06 8.75
C GLU A 668 3.81 18.29 7.95
N TYR A 669 2.64 18.08 8.55
CA TYR A 669 1.35 18.34 7.91
C TYR A 669 1.16 19.83 7.59
N LEU A 670 1.40 20.72 8.56
CA LEU A 670 1.27 22.18 8.38
C LEU A 670 2.23 22.70 7.32
N ASN A 671 3.50 22.30 7.38
CA ASN A 671 4.53 22.75 6.43
C ASN A 671 4.28 22.29 4.99
N ARG A 672 3.63 21.13 4.80
CA ARG A 672 3.38 20.55 3.47
C ARG A 672 2.04 20.98 2.89
N ASN A 673 1.07 21.32 3.73
CA ASN A 673 -0.25 21.73 3.28
C ASN A 673 -0.20 23.19 2.81
N PRO A 674 -0.45 23.48 1.51
CA PRO A 674 -0.34 24.83 0.95
C PRO A 674 -1.35 25.82 1.55
N LYS A 675 -2.42 25.34 2.19
CA LYS A 675 -3.38 26.16 2.91
C LYS A 675 -2.81 26.65 4.26
N PHE A 676 -2.09 25.78 4.97
CA PHE A 676 -1.68 26.02 6.35
C PHE A 676 -0.26 26.58 6.50
N ALA A 677 0.65 26.27 5.58
CA ALA A 677 2.02 26.81 5.66
C ALA A 677 2.06 28.36 5.75
N PRO A 678 1.29 29.12 4.94
CA PRO A 678 1.25 30.58 5.09
C PRO A 678 0.64 31.05 6.41
N MET A 679 -0.33 30.31 6.95
CA MET A 679 -0.94 30.63 8.25
C MET A 679 0.04 30.38 9.40
N LEU A 680 0.86 29.33 9.28
CA LEU A 680 1.92 29.02 10.24
C LEU A 680 2.98 30.13 10.27
N ASP A 681 3.44 30.58 9.10
CA ASP A 681 4.40 31.69 8.98
C ASP A 681 3.83 33.00 9.54
N ALA A 682 2.54 33.27 9.28
CA ALA A 682 1.84 34.43 9.83
C ALA A 682 1.73 34.35 11.36
N ALA A 683 1.37 33.19 11.91
CA ALA A 683 1.30 32.97 13.35
C ALA A 683 2.68 33.17 14.02
N ALA A 684 3.74 32.62 13.44
CA ALA A 684 5.11 32.82 13.92
C ALA A 684 5.53 34.30 13.89
N THR A 685 5.12 35.03 12.85
CA THR A 685 5.37 36.48 12.76
C THR A 685 4.65 37.24 13.87
N ILE A 686 3.38 36.94 14.14
CA ILE A 686 2.59 37.59 15.19
C ILE A 686 3.19 37.31 16.58
N ILE A 687 3.65 36.07 16.82
CA ILE A 687 4.34 35.72 18.07
C ILE A 687 5.65 36.50 18.21
N ASN A 688 6.46 36.59 17.16
CA ASN A 688 7.69 37.38 17.17
C ASN A 688 7.44 38.88 17.39
N MET A 689 6.26 39.40 17.01
CA MET A 689 5.84 40.78 17.31
C MET A 689 5.38 40.99 18.77
N GLY A 690 5.22 39.91 19.54
CA GLY A 690 4.82 39.97 20.94
C GLY A 690 3.34 40.28 21.19
N VAL A 691 2.46 40.15 20.19
CA VAL A 691 1.03 40.51 20.29
C VAL A 691 0.20 39.31 20.75
N VAL A 692 -0.03 39.21 22.06
CA VAL A 692 -0.61 38.02 22.72
C VAL A 692 -2.02 37.65 22.23
N GLU A 693 -2.96 38.59 22.23
CA GLU A 693 -4.37 38.31 21.84
C GLU A 693 -4.51 37.93 20.36
N ALA A 694 -3.73 38.57 19.49
CA ALA A 694 -3.68 38.24 18.07
C ALA A 694 -3.11 36.83 17.87
N ALA A 695 -2.01 36.50 18.55
CA ALA A 695 -1.40 35.17 18.48
C ALA A 695 -2.39 34.09 18.91
N LYS A 696 -3.10 34.29 20.03
CA LYS A 696 -4.12 33.36 20.52
C LYS A 696 -5.19 33.09 19.45
N THR A 697 -5.75 34.16 18.91
CA THR A 697 -6.81 34.08 17.89
C THR A 697 -6.31 33.32 16.65
N THR A 698 -5.11 33.64 16.16
CA THR A 698 -4.53 32.97 15.00
C THR A 698 -4.23 31.49 15.27
N ILE A 699 -3.74 31.13 16.46
CA ILE A 699 -3.50 29.73 16.84
C ILE A 699 -4.81 28.96 16.92
N ASP A 700 -5.84 29.53 17.56
CA ASP A 700 -7.15 28.89 17.69
C ASP A 700 -7.81 28.69 16.31
N GLU A 701 -7.74 29.70 15.43
CA GLU A 701 -8.23 29.59 14.06
C GLU A 701 -7.49 28.52 13.26
N LEU A 702 -6.15 28.48 13.36
CA LEU A 702 -5.34 27.46 12.70
C LEU A 702 -5.66 26.07 13.24
N ALA A 703 -5.77 25.90 14.56
CA ALA A 703 -6.12 24.64 15.20
C ALA A 703 -7.51 24.15 14.79
N ASN A 704 -8.50 25.03 14.77
CA ASN A 704 -9.85 24.70 14.31
C ASN A 704 -9.86 24.30 12.84
N ALA A 705 -9.16 25.04 11.97
CA ALA A 705 -9.10 24.72 10.55
C ALA A 705 -8.38 23.39 10.27
N VAL A 706 -7.35 23.05 11.05
CA VAL A 706 -6.66 21.76 10.98
C VAL A 706 -7.58 20.64 11.47
N THR A 707 -8.23 20.83 12.62
CA THR A 707 -9.17 19.88 13.23
C THR A 707 -10.34 19.56 12.29
N GLU A 708 -10.93 20.59 11.68
CA GLU A 708 -12.01 20.46 10.71
C GLU A 708 -11.56 19.68 9.46
N GLN A 709 -10.36 19.97 8.93
CA GLN A 709 -9.85 19.28 7.75
C GLN A 709 -9.53 17.80 8.00
N ILE A 710 -8.98 17.46 9.17
CA ILE A 710 -8.63 16.09 9.52
C ILE A 710 -9.90 15.23 9.68
N GLY A 711 -10.97 15.80 10.25
CA GLY A 711 -12.26 15.12 10.46
C GLY A 711 -12.21 14.01 11.52
N ARG A 712 -13.39 13.58 12.00
CA ARG A 712 -13.56 12.47 12.97
C ARG A 712 -12.69 12.57 14.22
N VAL A 713 -12.77 13.69 14.92
CA VAL A 713 -11.98 13.96 16.13
C VAL A 713 -12.89 13.84 17.35
N MET A 714 -12.42 13.12 18.37
CA MET A 714 -13.12 12.99 19.65
C MET A 714 -13.12 14.32 20.41
N ASP A 715 -14.07 14.51 21.32
CA ASP A 715 -14.11 15.69 22.20
C ASP A 715 -12.77 15.86 22.94
N GLY A 716 -12.19 17.06 22.88
CA GLY A 716 -10.87 17.38 23.46
C GLY A 716 -9.69 17.28 22.48
N SER A 717 -9.85 16.66 21.31
CA SER A 717 -8.78 16.55 20.30
C SER A 717 -8.30 17.91 19.80
N SER A 718 -9.20 18.89 19.68
CA SER A 718 -8.86 20.25 19.25
C SER A 718 -7.87 20.93 20.20
N VAL A 719 -7.95 20.65 21.50
CA VAL A 719 -7.03 21.22 22.50
C VAL A 719 -5.63 20.61 22.34
N ILE A 720 -5.55 19.29 22.15
CA ILE A 720 -4.27 18.59 21.93
C ILE A 720 -3.62 19.05 20.62
N ILE A 721 -4.40 19.19 19.54
CA ILE A 721 -3.93 19.73 18.26
C ILE A 721 -3.46 21.18 18.44
N SER A 722 -4.21 22.02 19.16
CA SER A 722 -3.82 23.40 19.45
C SER A 722 -2.49 23.47 20.21
N GLN A 723 -2.27 22.61 21.20
CA GLN A 723 -0.99 22.52 21.93
C GLN A 723 0.16 22.05 21.04
N SER A 724 -0.10 21.10 20.14
CA SER A 724 0.91 20.64 19.17
C SER A 724 1.29 21.77 18.21
N ILE A 725 0.30 22.51 17.70
CA ILE A 725 0.51 23.70 16.84
C ILE A 725 1.29 24.78 17.60
N LEU A 726 0.95 25.02 18.87
CA LEU A 726 1.65 25.97 19.73
C LEU A 726 3.15 25.65 19.83
N ARG A 727 3.51 24.37 20.06
CA ARG A 727 4.91 23.91 20.06
C ARG A 727 5.61 24.19 18.75
N VAL A 728 4.98 23.79 17.65
CA VAL A 728 5.54 23.99 16.31
C VAL A 728 5.82 25.47 16.03
N ILE A 729 4.89 26.37 16.37
CA ILE A 729 5.09 27.81 16.13
C ILE A 729 6.22 28.35 17.01
N PHE A 730 6.26 28.02 18.30
CA PHE A 730 7.32 28.51 19.18
C PHE A 730 8.71 27.97 18.81
N ASP A 731 8.81 26.75 18.29
CA ASP A 731 10.08 26.21 17.76
C ASP A 731 10.56 26.99 16.52
N ILE A 732 9.64 27.41 15.65
CA ILE A 732 9.93 28.27 14.49
C ILE A 732 10.35 29.67 14.96
N CYS A 733 9.62 30.26 15.90
CA CYS A 733 9.95 31.57 16.48
C CYS A 733 11.33 31.54 17.13
N TYR A 734 11.64 30.51 17.93
CA TYR A 734 12.92 30.39 18.60
C TYR A 734 14.10 30.23 17.63
N SER A 735 13.89 29.48 16.55
CA SER A 735 14.88 29.31 15.49
C SER A 735 15.19 30.62 14.74
N SER A 736 14.24 31.56 14.71
CA SER A 736 14.37 32.85 14.03
C SER A 736 14.80 34.01 14.94
N SER A 737 14.36 33.99 16.21
CA SER A 737 14.68 35.00 17.22
C SER A 737 14.77 34.36 18.61
N SER A 738 15.89 34.57 19.29
CA SER A 738 16.16 33.92 20.57
C SER A 738 15.77 34.80 21.76
N ILE A 739 14.46 35.07 21.95
CA ILE A 739 13.94 35.85 23.09
C ILE A 739 14.36 35.27 24.45
N LEU A 740 14.54 33.95 24.54
CA LEU A 740 15.05 33.27 25.73
C LEU A 740 16.51 33.62 26.06
N ASN A 741 17.20 34.38 25.22
CA ASN A 741 18.56 34.88 25.46
C ASN A 741 18.65 36.41 25.37
N SER A 742 17.53 37.14 25.35
CA SER A 742 17.52 38.61 25.26
C SER A 742 18.14 39.30 26.48
N TYR A 743 17.97 38.76 27.69
CA TYR A 743 18.36 39.43 28.93
C TYR A 743 19.63 38.86 29.56
N LYS A 744 20.72 38.74 28.78
CA LYS A 744 21.98 38.08 29.23
C LYS A 744 22.58 38.69 30.50
N ALA A 745 22.64 40.03 30.60
CA ALA A 745 23.20 40.72 31.76
C ALA A 745 22.38 40.42 33.02
N ALA A 746 21.06 40.47 32.91
CA ALA A 746 20.14 40.17 34.01
C ALA A 746 20.18 38.69 34.42
N ASN A 747 20.31 37.77 33.46
CA ASN A 747 20.51 36.35 33.73
C ASN A 747 21.80 36.11 34.54
N ALA A 748 22.91 36.73 34.12
CA ALA A 748 24.19 36.63 34.83
C ALA A 748 24.10 37.20 36.26
N GLU A 749 23.42 38.33 36.43
CA GLU A 749 23.18 38.93 37.74
C GLU A 749 22.29 38.05 38.62
N PHE A 750 21.25 37.43 38.06
CA PHE A 750 20.41 36.48 38.78
C PHE A 750 21.22 35.28 39.28
N LEU A 751 22.02 34.64 38.41
CA LEU A 751 22.90 33.53 38.79
C LEU A 751 23.88 33.94 39.90
N ARG A 752 24.45 35.14 39.82
CA ARG A 752 25.34 35.68 40.86
C ARG A 752 24.60 35.81 42.20
N ARG A 753 23.37 36.30 42.20
CA ARG A 753 22.55 36.44 43.42
C ARG A 753 22.10 35.10 43.98
N CYS A 754 21.77 34.11 43.12
CA CYS A 754 21.50 32.74 43.55
C CYS A 754 22.70 32.15 44.29
N ASN A 755 23.91 32.29 43.74
CA ASN A 755 25.15 31.84 44.39
C ASN A 755 25.41 32.51 45.74
N GLN A 756 25.11 33.81 45.84
CA GLN A 756 25.18 34.53 47.12
C GLN A 756 24.14 34.02 48.12
N PHE A 757 22.91 33.76 47.67
CA PHE A 757 21.82 33.27 48.51
C PHE A 757 22.10 31.86 49.04
N ILE A 758 22.56 30.93 48.20
CA ILE A 758 22.83 29.55 48.65
C ILE A 758 23.98 29.45 49.64
N SER A 759 24.88 30.45 49.63
CA SER A 759 26.04 30.53 50.53
C SER A 759 25.67 31.08 51.91
N LYS A 760 24.51 31.73 52.08
CA LYS A 760 24.03 32.21 53.38
C LYS A 760 23.71 31.03 54.30
N SER A 761 23.88 31.23 55.60
CA SER A 761 23.32 30.30 56.58
C SER A 761 21.80 30.33 56.55
N ILE A 762 21.16 29.21 56.93
CA ILE A 762 19.70 29.07 57.03
C ILE A 762 19.07 30.23 57.82
N SER A 763 19.72 30.65 58.92
CA SER A 763 19.25 31.78 59.74
C SER A 763 19.36 33.14 59.03
N GLU A 764 20.44 33.38 58.28
CA GLU A 764 20.65 34.63 57.52
C GLU A 764 19.77 34.72 56.28
N ALA A 765 19.38 33.58 55.71
CA ALA A 765 18.45 33.49 54.59
C ALA A 765 16.98 33.65 55.02
N GLY A 766 16.68 33.65 56.33
CA GLY A 766 15.33 33.79 56.87
C GLY A 766 14.42 32.61 56.56
N ILE A 767 14.97 31.38 56.50
CA ILE A 767 14.20 30.18 56.20
C ILE A 767 13.42 29.72 57.45
N PRO A 768 12.08 29.58 57.38
CA PRO A 768 11.26 29.12 58.50
C PRO A 768 11.63 27.74 59.04
N ASP A 769 11.50 27.54 60.36
CA ASP A 769 11.87 26.29 61.02
C ASP A 769 11.08 25.07 60.48
N CYS A 770 9.87 25.27 59.92
CA CYS A 770 9.08 24.21 59.28
C CYS A 770 9.72 23.62 58.02
N ILE A 771 10.58 24.39 57.31
CA ILE A 771 11.37 23.93 56.15
C ILE A 771 12.73 23.37 56.59
N VAL A 772 13.31 23.91 57.65
CA VAL A 772 14.63 23.50 58.16
C VAL A 772 14.60 22.11 58.78
N GLY A 773 13.49 21.73 59.40
CA GLY A 773 13.35 20.46 60.11
C GLY A 773 14.44 20.31 61.18
N GLY A 774 15.13 19.16 61.19
CA GLY A 774 16.21 18.87 62.14
C GLY A 774 17.59 19.45 61.81
N MET A 775 17.72 20.26 60.75
CA MET A 775 19.04 20.77 60.34
C MET A 775 19.55 21.91 61.25
N ARG A 776 20.87 22.03 61.40
CA ARG A 776 21.48 23.10 62.21
C ARG A 776 21.28 24.46 61.53
N LYS A 777 20.81 25.48 62.25
CA LYS A 777 20.59 26.86 61.74
C LYS A 777 21.82 27.53 61.11
N ARG A 778 23.03 27.04 61.40
CA ARG A 778 24.31 27.49 60.81
C ARG A 778 24.67 26.79 59.48
N ALA A 779 23.95 25.75 59.09
CA ALA A 779 24.16 25.11 57.80
C ALA A 779 23.76 26.07 56.68
N THR A 780 24.36 25.92 55.50
CA THR A 780 24.05 26.78 54.35
C THR A 780 22.77 26.31 53.66
N VAL A 781 22.09 27.19 52.93
CA VAL A 781 20.87 26.83 52.17
C VAL A 781 21.14 25.67 51.21
N GLN A 782 22.32 25.59 50.60
CA GLN A 782 22.72 24.49 49.72
C GLN A 782 22.62 23.10 50.38
N THR A 783 22.87 23.02 51.70
CA THR A 783 22.84 21.74 52.42
C THR A 783 21.44 21.16 52.61
N LEU A 784 20.38 21.98 52.52
CA LEU A 784 18.99 21.54 52.64
C LEU A 784 18.61 20.47 51.59
N PHE A 785 19.30 20.49 50.45
CA PHE A 785 18.92 19.73 49.27
C PHE A 785 19.98 18.71 48.82
N ARG A 786 21.13 18.64 49.50
CA ARG A 786 22.29 17.83 49.07
C ARG A 786 22.01 16.32 49.01
N ASN A 787 21.07 15.82 49.82
CA ASN A 787 20.76 14.40 49.95
C ASN A 787 19.37 14.01 49.41
N LYS A 788 18.63 14.95 48.83
CA LYS A 788 17.26 14.72 48.34
C LYS A 788 17.27 14.68 46.81
N LYS A 789 16.83 13.56 46.22
CA LYS A 789 16.52 13.50 44.79
C LYS A 789 15.27 14.37 44.58
N MET A 790 15.42 15.54 43.97
CA MET A 790 14.30 16.42 43.64
C MET A 790 14.40 16.86 42.20
N ASN A 791 13.23 17.12 41.62
CA ASN A 791 13.16 17.79 40.33
C ASN A 791 13.71 19.22 40.50
N THR A 792 14.50 19.68 39.54
CA THR A 792 15.11 21.01 39.56
C THR A 792 14.56 21.86 38.44
N PHE A 793 14.63 23.18 38.58
CA PHE A 793 14.20 24.11 37.53
C PHE A 793 15.17 24.17 36.34
N GLY A 794 16.37 23.57 36.45
CA GLY A 794 17.43 23.67 35.44
C GLY A 794 16.99 23.28 34.02
N LEU A 795 16.05 22.33 33.87
CA LEU A 795 15.56 21.90 32.55
C LEU A 795 14.86 23.01 31.74
N ILE A 796 14.38 24.08 32.39
CA ILE A 796 13.74 25.22 31.71
C ILE A 796 14.67 25.83 30.65
N GLU A 797 15.98 25.79 30.85
CA GLU A 797 16.92 26.39 29.91
C GLU A 797 16.97 25.73 28.53
N TYR A 798 16.49 24.48 28.43
CA TYR A 798 16.44 23.70 27.18
C TYR A 798 15.04 23.68 26.54
N MET A 799 14.05 24.30 27.18
CA MET A 799 12.68 24.33 26.67
C MET A 799 12.48 25.56 25.79
N THR A 800 11.65 25.43 24.76
CA THR A 800 11.32 26.51 23.81
C THR A 800 9.86 26.96 23.90
N ASN A 801 9.01 26.13 24.48
CA ASN A 801 7.57 26.37 24.57
C ASN A 801 7.13 26.82 25.98
N PRO A 802 6.34 27.89 26.11
CA PRO A 802 5.92 28.41 27.41
C PRO A 802 5.01 27.46 28.20
N LEU A 803 4.17 26.68 27.54
CA LEU A 803 3.29 25.69 28.21
C LEU A 803 4.12 24.59 28.87
N ASP A 804 5.11 24.06 28.16
CA ASP A 804 5.98 22.99 28.67
C ASP A 804 6.88 23.49 29.81
N MET A 805 7.37 24.73 29.74
CA MET A 805 8.10 25.37 30.84
C MET A 805 7.24 25.48 32.10
N VAL A 806 5.97 25.90 31.98
CA VAL A 806 5.08 26.05 33.14
C VAL A 806 4.66 24.69 33.69
N LYS A 807 4.45 23.68 32.84
CA LYS A 807 4.23 22.31 33.31
C LYS A 807 5.43 21.79 34.09
N HIS A 808 6.65 22.07 33.64
CA HIS A 808 7.85 21.71 34.39
C HIS A 808 7.91 22.42 35.75
N ILE A 809 7.60 23.72 35.79
CA ILE A 809 7.48 24.48 37.04
C ILE A 809 6.46 23.84 37.99
N TYR A 810 5.27 23.51 37.48
CA TYR A 810 4.23 22.82 38.23
C TYR A 810 4.72 21.47 38.80
N ASN A 811 5.38 20.64 37.98
CA ASN A 811 5.90 19.35 38.41
C ASN A 811 6.98 19.48 39.49
N VAL A 812 7.85 20.48 39.39
CA VAL A 812 8.85 20.77 40.44
C VAL A 812 8.12 21.17 41.73
N ILE A 813 7.15 22.08 41.68
CA ILE A 813 6.40 22.52 42.86
C ILE A 813 5.63 21.36 43.50
N GLN A 814 4.91 20.54 42.72
CA GLN A 814 4.21 19.36 43.22
C GLN A 814 5.17 18.35 43.88
N SER A 815 6.38 18.19 43.34
CA SER A 815 7.39 17.32 43.97
C SER A 815 7.86 17.83 45.33
N LEU A 816 7.71 19.13 45.62
CA LEU A 816 8.07 19.68 46.94
C LEU A 816 7.10 19.25 48.04
N ASP A 817 5.84 18.96 47.70
CA ASP A 817 4.85 18.46 48.66
C ASP A 817 5.24 17.08 49.19
N SER A 818 5.87 16.25 48.36
CA SER A 818 6.37 14.91 48.74
C SER A 818 7.54 14.93 49.74
N LEU A 819 8.16 16.10 49.97
CA LEU A 819 9.31 16.23 50.86
C LEU A 819 8.92 16.37 52.33
N ASN A 820 7.63 16.23 52.66
CA ASN A 820 7.04 16.33 54.00
C ASN A 820 7.43 17.61 54.75
N TYR A 821 7.56 18.73 54.02
CA TYR A 821 7.63 20.02 54.67
C TYR A 821 6.21 20.42 55.07
N ASN A 822 5.98 20.73 56.35
CA ASN A 822 4.69 21.21 56.86
C ASN A 822 4.42 22.67 56.43
N CYS A 823 4.69 23.01 55.17
CA CYS A 823 4.44 24.32 54.58
C CYS A 823 2.94 24.47 54.37
N THR A 824 2.27 25.18 55.27
CA THR A 824 0.83 25.45 55.15
C THR A 824 0.54 26.86 54.65
N LEU A 825 1.54 27.75 54.75
CA LEU A 825 1.41 29.13 54.32
C LEU A 825 2.03 29.35 52.95
N HIS A 826 1.33 30.09 52.09
CA HIS A 826 1.80 30.53 50.76
C HIS A 826 3.22 31.12 50.82
N GLN A 827 3.51 31.96 51.83
CA GLN A 827 4.82 32.59 52.00
C GLN A 827 5.96 31.58 52.27
N GLU A 828 5.66 30.47 52.95
CA GLU A 828 6.63 29.39 53.21
C GLU A 828 6.94 28.66 51.90
N MET A 829 5.91 28.37 51.09
CA MET A 829 6.09 27.75 49.77
C MET A 829 6.94 28.63 48.84
N VAL A 830 6.71 29.95 48.83
CA VAL A 830 7.54 30.90 48.06
C VAL A 830 9.01 30.85 48.49
N ILE A 831 9.29 30.75 49.80
CA ILE A 831 10.66 30.61 50.30
C ILE A 831 11.27 29.27 49.87
N LEU A 832 10.51 28.19 49.95
CA LEU A 832 10.97 26.87 49.55
C LEU A 832 11.33 26.84 48.05
N VAL A 833 10.45 27.38 47.19
CA VAL A 833 10.68 27.51 45.75
C VAL A 833 11.90 28.40 45.47
N GLN A 834 12.07 29.52 46.18
CA GLN A 834 13.25 30.38 46.08
C GLN A 834 14.54 29.61 46.37
N CYS A 835 14.52 28.75 47.38
CA CYS A 835 15.67 27.93 47.73
C CYS A 835 15.99 26.91 46.62
N VAL A 836 14.98 26.23 46.07
CA VAL A 836 15.14 25.23 45.00
C VAL A 836 15.65 25.87 43.71
N ILE A 837 15.09 27.02 43.30
CA ILE A 837 15.60 27.84 42.19
C ILE A 837 17.06 28.19 42.40
N SER A 838 17.44 28.62 43.60
CA SER A 838 18.80 29.11 43.87
C SER A 838 19.84 27.99 43.83
N VAL A 839 19.43 26.75 44.14
CA VAL A 839 20.31 25.56 44.13
C VAL A 839 20.63 25.09 42.71
N SER A 840 19.68 25.20 41.78
CA SER A 840 19.85 24.80 40.39
C SER A 840 19.16 25.79 39.45
N PRO A 841 19.65 27.04 39.37
CA PRO A 841 19.01 28.08 38.58
C PRO A 841 19.22 27.82 37.08
N PRO A 842 18.18 27.99 36.23
CA PRO A 842 18.35 27.98 34.78
C PRO A 842 19.33 29.07 34.33
N SER A 843 20.20 28.79 33.36
CA SER A 843 21.17 29.79 32.90
C SER A 843 20.53 31.03 32.26
N ASN A 844 19.29 30.88 31.77
CA ASN A 844 18.48 31.91 31.14
C ASN A 844 17.24 32.33 31.96
N ALA A 845 17.26 32.16 33.28
CA ALA A 845 16.07 32.28 34.14
C ALA A 845 15.25 33.58 33.96
N VAL A 846 15.89 34.75 33.87
CA VAL A 846 15.18 36.04 33.71
C VAL A 846 14.52 36.13 32.33
N SER A 847 15.23 35.70 31.29
CA SER A 847 14.69 35.67 29.92
C SER A 847 13.52 34.69 29.80
N ALA A 848 13.66 33.49 30.35
CA ALA A 848 12.58 32.50 30.41
C ALA A 848 11.39 33.04 31.21
N MET A 849 11.59 33.69 32.36
CA MET A 849 10.51 34.25 33.15
C MET A 849 9.74 35.37 32.42
N LYS A 850 10.46 36.29 31.74
CA LYS A 850 9.84 37.33 30.90
C LYS A 850 9.00 36.71 29.78
N PHE A 851 9.56 35.71 29.10
CA PHE A 851 8.88 34.98 28.04
C PHE A 851 7.63 34.26 28.53
N ILE A 852 7.73 33.47 29.62
CA ILE A 852 6.61 32.73 30.18
C ILE A 852 5.53 33.69 30.71
N ASN A 853 5.91 34.79 31.38
CA ASN A 853 4.95 35.80 31.86
C ASN A 853 4.11 36.42 30.73
N GLN A 854 4.70 36.56 29.55
CA GLN A 854 4.01 37.12 28.39
C GLN A 854 3.00 36.12 27.80
N TRP A 855 3.37 34.84 27.70
CA TRP A 855 2.61 33.86 26.91
C TRP A 855 1.76 32.87 27.72
N ALA A 856 2.24 32.44 28.89
CA ALA A 856 1.57 31.41 29.67
C ALA A 856 0.14 31.73 30.13
N PRO A 857 -0.20 32.96 30.58
CA PRO A 857 -1.56 33.28 31.03
C PRO A 857 -2.64 32.98 29.99
N THR A 858 -2.27 33.01 28.72
CA THR A 858 -3.16 32.80 27.57
C THR A 858 -3.40 31.33 27.25
N PHE A 859 -2.39 30.49 27.45
CA PHE A 859 -2.39 29.10 26.99
C PHE A 859 -2.48 28.05 28.11
N CYS A 860 -2.20 28.45 29.36
CA CYS A 860 -2.16 27.54 30.50
C CYS A 860 -3.49 27.51 31.27
N SER A 861 -3.76 26.40 31.95
CA SER A 861 -4.85 26.31 32.92
C SER A 861 -4.57 27.16 34.17
N GLN A 862 -5.61 27.36 34.99
CA GLN A 862 -5.48 28.13 36.22
C GLN A 862 -4.43 27.53 37.18
N LEU A 863 -4.42 26.21 37.36
CA LEU A 863 -3.47 25.51 38.24
C LEU A 863 -2.00 25.73 37.81
N LEU A 864 -1.75 25.70 36.50
CA LEU A 864 -0.44 26.00 35.93
C LEU A 864 -0.05 27.48 36.17
N ASN A 865 -1.01 28.40 35.99
CA ASN A 865 -0.78 29.83 36.26
C ASN A 865 -0.53 30.12 37.76
N ASP A 866 -1.19 29.41 38.67
CA ASP A 866 -0.96 29.55 40.11
C ASP A 866 0.47 29.10 40.50
N SER A 867 0.94 28.02 39.88
CA SER A 867 2.33 27.55 40.03
C SER A 867 3.34 28.53 39.45
N LEU A 868 3.03 29.13 38.29
CA LEU A 868 3.85 30.19 37.71
C LEU A 868 3.93 31.41 38.62
N LYS A 869 2.83 31.79 39.29
CA LYS A 869 2.80 32.90 40.24
C LYS A 869 3.71 32.66 41.43
N LEU A 870 3.68 31.45 42.01
CA LEU A 870 4.61 31.04 43.07
C LEU A 870 6.08 31.12 42.62
N TYR A 871 6.38 30.60 41.45
CA TYR A 871 7.72 30.65 40.85
C TYR A 871 8.20 32.08 40.62
N ARG A 872 7.33 32.96 40.10
CA ARG A 872 7.61 34.39 39.91
C ARG A 872 7.90 35.11 41.22
N GLU A 873 7.04 34.95 42.22
CA GLU A 873 7.23 35.58 43.53
C GLU A 873 8.54 35.14 44.19
N ALA A 874 8.92 33.87 44.00
CA ALA A 874 10.22 33.35 44.44
C ALA A 874 11.40 33.98 43.69
N MET A 875 11.29 34.15 42.37
CA MET A 875 12.30 34.86 41.57
C MET A 875 12.43 36.34 41.94
N ASP A 876 11.31 37.03 42.18
CA ASP A 876 11.27 38.46 42.50
C ASP A 876 11.97 38.79 43.84
N ARG A 877 12.08 37.82 44.74
CA ARG A 877 12.89 37.91 45.96
C ARG A 877 14.40 37.91 45.71
N ILE A 878 14.85 37.39 44.57
CA ILE A 878 16.25 37.36 44.15
C ILE A 878 16.53 38.58 43.25
N ILE A 879 15.70 38.79 42.23
CA ILE A 879 15.77 39.93 41.30
C ILE A 879 14.37 40.33 40.87
N VAL A 880 14.03 41.62 40.97
CA VAL A 880 12.69 42.11 40.59
C VAL A 880 12.57 42.12 39.06
N VAL A 881 11.90 41.11 38.49
CA VAL A 881 11.89 40.84 37.05
C VAL A 881 11.25 41.97 36.26
N ASP A 882 10.20 42.59 36.79
CA ASP A 882 9.47 43.66 36.08
C ASP A 882 10.27 44.94 35.88
N LYS A 883 11.28 45.19 36.72
CA LYS A 883 12.14 46.38 36.63
C LYS A 883 13.27 46.23 35.61
N ILE A 884 13.45 45.03 35.05
CA ILE A 884 14.52 44.73 34.10
C ILE A 884 14.03 45.12 32.70
N THR A 885 14.74 46.06 32.07
CA THR A 885 14.58 46.46 30.67
C THR A 885 15.57 45.71 29.79
N GLU A 886 15.27 45.61 28.48
CA GLU A 886 16.20 45.06 27.50
C GLU A 886 17.32 46.10 27.29
N GLU A 887 18.57 45.72 27.53
CA GLU A 887 19.77 46.59 27.42
C GLU A 887 20.35 46.57 26.00
#